data_AF-A0A1L9SJ97-F1
#
_entry.id   AF-A0A1L9SJ97-F1
#
_cell.length_a   1.000
_cell.length_b   1.000
_cell.length_c   1.000
_cell.angle_alpha   90.00
_cell.angle_beta   90.00
_cell.angle_gamma   90.00
#
_symmetry.space_group_name_H-M   'P 1'
#
loop_
_entity.id
_entity.type
_entity.pdbx_description
1 polymer ?
#
loop_
_entity_poly.entity_id
_entity_poly.type
_entity_poly.pdbx_seq_one_letter_code
_entity_poly.pdbx_strand_id
1 'polypeptide(L)'
;MVPWKVYSQCRSDKTVSSEMAQDPTQNPEKVFHRLFEGHHLGSNKEDEDWKGKDDLQKAAECGQWGAAEPSRLFLEIYRDALSTLEKHPMAGVVSPPLMGSRGVVPLTIVAPLPDLCRHLANCFARAEKEVFLATNFWIHSDASTLVTNSFRELSKRAGERGEKVVVKVLYDRGDPRQVLENHLEVDVKTYVSEKVQLPAPEEIPNIDLQVVNYHRPVFGTFHTKFVVVDRRVALLQSSNIQDNDNLEMLIHVEGPIVDSFYDTALISWGKPLEPPLPMLNSPASAAPMPTTMEDVEDVTETPSQMLPEHTTTDPHYDPSIQLEALRMNDVVKPRDGESRTHAVTRHLNTTIQPSTTGDAPDEDQVNQMKPYVLLPPHEPFPMALVNRAPYGAPNHSNVHTPQNAAFLAAINNAEHSIFIQTPNMNAEPLLEPLLGAVRRGVTVTCYLCLGYNDAGELLPFQNGTNEMISHRLYTSLETDEERARLRIHNYVGKDQTHPIHNHFKRRSCHIKLMIIDEKVAIQGNGNLDTQSYFHSQEANLLIDSPTVCRAWLEAVNRNQNTAKYGLVSPKDGCWHDPVTGELPEGSIGIDPGSISISIPMMEYDPPIREITQYVFHHEIPPSDTAWPAARTALLDALGCAIETAHSSAEGVALLGPVVEGSSTPHGFRVPGTRIVLDPVRGAFNLGVLIRYLDHNDALGGMEWGHPSDNLGAILAVMDWLDRSTHARTISHTGPPLTMHTLLLALIKAYEIQGCYQLKNAFNAFGLDHVVLVKLASAAVVAWLLGLSEEQTNATISHVWMDGQPTRVYRSAGNTIPRKGWAAGDACMRAVHLALLVRKGQPGAPGALSSVPFGFYARTFGATRGFEFARPFGTWTIRNVLFKVMPVEGHAIAAVEAALVQRRKLDHLGCTPAQIARIEIRTTAAADLIINKRGRLRNAADRDHCLQYVVALALLKGAVPEVRDYADGSPWVTSAELDALRGKMVVRVDEHLTRDYLDLGKKSIGSAVTVRLQDGSILEEVLVQYPVGHVKNPATAGMVDEKFKKNMRLMFSEAEIAHVVRATKDDTFKIMDFVDLLVRPASASPRL
;
A
#
# COMPACT_ATOMS: atom_id res chain seq x y z
N MET A 1 9.11 -29.54 -9.36
CA MET A 1 8.78 -30.73 -8.55
C MET A 1 7.47 -30.58 -7.85
N VAL A 2 6.55 -31.52 -8.10
CA VAL A 2 5.30 -31.65 -7.35
C VAL A 2 5.64 -32.11 -5.93
N PRO A 3 5.37 -31.31 -4.89
CA PRO A 3 5.72 -31.68 -3.52
C PRO A 3 4.92 -32.90 -3.04
N TRP A 4 5.53 -33.76 -2.20
CA TRP A 4 4.88 -34.96 -1.66
C TRP A 4 3.51 -34.67 -1.04
N LYS A 5 3.42 -33.57 -0.27
CA LYS A 5 2.15 -33.13 0.35
C LYS A 5 1.06 -32.94 -0.71
N VAL A 6 1.34 -32.19 -1.77
CA VAL A 6 0.38 -31.94 -2.86
C VAL A 6 0.04 -33.24 -3.58
N TYR A 7 1.04 -34.04 -3.92
CA TYR A 7 0.85 -35.35 -4.56
C TYR A 7 -0.08 -36.27 -3.74
N SER A 8 0.15 -36.36 -2.42
CA SER A 8 -0.70 -37.15 -1.52
C SER A 8 -2.12 -36.60 -1.42
N GLN A 9 -2.29 -35.27 -1.43
CA GLN A 9 -3.60 -34.62 -1.39
C GLN A 9 -4.38 -34.88 -2.68
N CYS A 10 -3.75 -34.83 -3.86
CA CYS A 10 -4.40 -35.13 -5.13
C CYS A 10 -4.90 -36.58 -5.23
N ARG A 11 -4.26 -37.50 -4.50
CA ARG A 11 -4.63 -38.93 -4.47
C ARG A 11 -5.61 -39.29 -3.36
N SER A 12 -6.10 -38.30 -2.60
CA SER A 12 -7.17 -38.47 -1.62
C SER A 12 -8.49 -38.80 -2.31
N ASP A 13 -9.29 -39.68 -1.70
CA ASP A 13 -10.68 -39.95 -2.09
C ASP A 13 -11.66 -38.89 -1.56
N LYS A 14 -11.19 -38.00 -0.68
CA LYS A 14 -11.97 -36.93 -0.06
C LYS A 14 -11.83 -35.60 -0.79
N THR A 15 -12.97 -34.97 -1.08
CA THR A 15 -13.14 -33.63 -1.62
C THR A 15 -14.16 -32.86 -0.77
N VAL A 16 -14.28 -31.54 -0.96
CA VAL A 16 -15.35 -30.75 -0.31
C VAL A 16 -16.71 -31.30 -0.70
N SER A 17 -16.95 -31.50 -2.00
CA SER A 17 -18.19 -32.08 -2.53
C SER A 17 -18.49 -33.47 -1.97
N SER A 18 -17.52 -34.37 -1.79
CA SER A 18 -17.77 -35.71 -1.24
C SER A 18 -18.13 -35.68 0.25
N GLU A 19 -17.52 -34.77 1.03
CA GLU A 19 -17.80 -34.63 2.47
C GLU A 19 -19.13 -33.90 2.70
N MET A 20 -19.45 -32.91 1.88
CA MET A 20 -20.77 -32.25 1.86
C MET A 20 -21.88 -33.22 1.46
N ALA A 21 -21.60 -34.22 0.61
CA ALA A 21 -22.56 -35.26 0.26
C ALA A 21 -22.95 -36.16 1.46
N GLN A 22 -22.00 -36.37 2.39
CA GLN A 22 -22.23 -37.14 3.62
C GLN A 22 -22.99 -36.33 4.68
N ASP A 23 -22.64 -35.05 4.85
CA ASP A 23 -23.35 -34.12 5.72
C ASP A 23 -23.52 -32.76 5.00
N PRO A 24 -24.68 -32.53 4.37
CA PRO A 24 -24.99 -31.32 3.63
C PRO A 24 -25.13 -30.05 4.46
N THR A 25 -25.17 -30.16 5.80
CA THR A 25 -25.33 -29.00 6.70
C THR A 25 -24.01 -28.31 7.02
N GLN A 26 -22.88 -28.89 6.59
CA GLN A 26 -21.56 -28.35 6.84
C GLN A 26 -21.31 -27.04 6.09
N ASN A 27 -20.33 -26.29 6.59
CA ASN A 27 -19.79 -25.13 5.88
C ASN A 27 -18.65 -25.60 4.94
N PRO A 28 -18.75 -25.36 3.61
CA PRO A 28 -17.81 -25.89 2.63
C PRO A 28 -16.37 -25.33 2.79
N GLU A 29 -16.21 -24.07 3.17
CA GLU A 29 -14.90 -23.47 3.47
C GLU A 29 -14.24 -24.17 4.67
N LYS A 30 -14.99 -24.39 5.76
CA LYS A 30 -14.49 -25.14 6.93
C LYS A 30 -14.14 -26.59 6.60
N VAL A 31 -14.93 -27.24 5.73
CA VAL A 31 -14.62 -28.59 5.23
C VAL A 31 -13.30 -28.57 4.47
N PHE A 32 -13.09 -27.60 3.58
CA PHE A 32 -11.83 -27.45 2.83
C PHE A 32 -10.63 -27.33 3.79
N HIS A 33 -10.70 -26.41 4.75
CA HIS A 33 -9.62 -26.22 5.74
C HIS A 33 -9.31 -27.50 6.53
N ARG A 34 -10.36 -28.22 6.95
CA ARG A 34 -10.22 -29.50 7.67
C ARG A 34 -9.51 -30.57 6.83
N LEU A 35 -9.82 -30.65 5.54
CA LEU A 35 -9.23 -31.65 4.63
C LEU A 35 -7.79 -31.32 4.26
N PHE A 36 -7.46 -30.06 3.98
CA PHE A 36 -6.23 -29.73 3.25
C PHE A 36 -5.26 -28.79 4.00
N GLU A 37 -5.68 -28.10 5.06
CA GLU A 37 -4.83 -27.14 5.79
C GLU A 37 -4.35 -27.63 7.17
N GLY A 38 -4.91 -28.71 7.72
CA GLY A 38 -4.47 -29.28 9.00
C GLY A 38 -3.04 -29.83 9.00
N HIS A 39 -2.30 -29.63 10.11
CA HIS A 39 -0.92 -30.07 10.32
C HIS A 39 -0.71 -31.60 10.49
N HIS A 40 -1.63 -32.45 10.01
CA HIS A 40 -1.68 -33.88 10.38
C HIS A 40 -1.49 -34.89 9.24
N LEU A 41 -0.81 -34.53 8.15
CA LEU A 41 -0.15 -35.55 7.35
C LEU A 41 1.14 -35.94 8.07
N GLY A 42 1.03 -36.94 8.96
CA GLY A 42 2.16 -37.48 9.70
C GLY A 42 3.32 -37.82 8.77
N SER A 43 4.52 -37.36 9.13
CA SER A 43 5.78 -37.56 8.42
C SER A 43 6.29 -39.02 8.41
N ASN A 44 5.40 -40.01 8.43
CA ASN A 44 5.76 -41.39 8.75
C ASN A 44 5.68 -42.37 7.57
N LYS A 45 6.05 -41.88 6.38
CA LYS A 45 6.72 -42.60 5.26
C LYS A 45 6.48 -41.81 3.96
N GLU A 46 7.47 -41.05 3.52
CA GLU A 46 7.53 -40.71 2.09
C GLU A 46 7.65 -42.03 1.33
N ASP A 47 6.79 -42.25 0.34
CA ASP A 47 6.82 -43.46 -0.47
C ASP A 47 8.11 -43.51 -1.30
N GLU A 48 8.84 -44.64 -1.28
CA GLU A 48 10.02 -44.84 -2.13
C GLU A 48 9.63 -44.75 -3.62
N ASP A 49 8.40 -45.14 -3.97
CA ASP A 49 7.83 -45.02 -5.31
C ASP A 49 7.70 -43.55 -5.75
N TRP A 50 7.34 -42.63 -4.84
CA TRP A 50 7.31 -41.20 -5.17
C TRP A 50 8.71 -40.62 -5.40
N LYS A 51 9.72 -41.05 -4.64
CA LYS A 51 11.11 -40.56 -4.81
C LYS A 51 11.73 -40.99 -6.15
N GLY A 52 11.35 -42.17 -6.66
CA GLY A 52 11.86 -42.73 -7.91
C GLY A 52 11.24 -42.15 -9.19
N LYS A 53 10.12 -41.43 -9.09
CA LYS A 53 9.38 -40.90 -10.26
C LYS A 53 9.90 -39.55 -10.74
N ASP A 54 9.89 -39.38 -12.07
CA ASP A 54 10.04 -38.07 -12.70
C ASP A 54 8.89 -37.12 -12.31
N ASP A 55 9.15 -35.82 -12.38
CA ASP A 55 8.21 -34.77 -12.01
C ASP A 55 6.94 -34.74 -12.86
N LEU A 56 7.02 -35.06 -14.16
CA LEU A 56 5.83 -35.09 -15.02
C LEU A 56 4.99 -36.35 -14.77
N GLN A 57 5.62 -37.48 -14.43
CA GLN A 57 4.90 -38.67 -14.01
C GLN A 57 4.12 -38.41 -12.71
N LYS A 58 4.73 -37.71 -11.75
CA LYS A 58 4.04 -37.28 -10.51
C LYS A 58 2.83 -36.40 -10.83
N ALA A 59 2.97 -35.43 -11.73
CA ALA A 59 1.86 -34.56 -12.14
C ALA A 59 0.76 -35.35 -12.86
N ALA A 60 1.11 -36.27 -13.76
CA ALA A 60 0.14 -37.13 -14.44
C ALA A 60 -0.66 -37.98 -13.45
N GLU A 61 -0.04 -38.51 -12.41
CA GLU A 61 -0.72 -39.29 -11.38
C GLU A 61 -1.60 -38.46 -10.42
N CYS A 62 -1.53 -37.13 -10.47
CA CYS A 62 -2.38 -36.24 -9.66
C CYS A 62 -3.77 -35.98 -10.27
N GLY A 63 -3.99 -36.29 -11.55
CA GLY A 63 -5.27 -36.03 -12.22
C GLY A 63 -6.04 -37.29 -12.62
N GLN A 64 -7.32 -37.12 -12.94
CA GLN A 64 -8.24 -38.20 -13.29
C GLN A 64 -8.56 -38.23 -14.79
N TRP A 65 -7.61 -38.75 -15.58
CA TRP A 65 -7.66 -38.71 -17.06
C TRP A 65 -8.43 -39.88 -17.70
N GLY A 66 -8.69 -40.93 -16.94
CA GLY A 66 -9.30 -42.17 -17.45
C GLY A 66 -8.54 -42.76 -18.64
N ALA A 67 -9.17 -42.83 -19.81
CA ALA A 67 -8.54 -43.33 -21.04
C ALA A 67 -7.76 -42.26 -21.82
N ALA A 68 -7.84 -40.99 -21.43
CA ALA A 68 -7.11 -39.91 -22.08
C ALA A 68 -5.69 -39.80 -21.53
N GLU A 69 -4.73 -39.48 -22.39
CA GLU A 69 -3.33 -39.29 -22.02
C GLU A 69 -2.96 -37.81 -22.15
N PRO A 70 -2.60 -37.13 -21.05
CA PRO A 70 -2.13 -35.75 -21.09
C PRO A 70 -0.82 -35.60 -21.87
N SER A 71 -0.77 -34.59 -22.73
CA SER A 71 0.42 -34.19 -23.46
C SER A 71 1.49 -33.67 -22.51
N ARG A 72 2.75 -33.73 -22.98
CA ARG A 72 3.89 -33.21 -22.21
C ARG A 72 3.70 -31.73 -21.84
N LEU A 73 3.30 -30.90 -22.79
CA LEU A 73 3.09 -29.46 -22.57
C LEU A 73 2.01 -29.20 -21.52
N PHE A 74 0.89 -29.93 -21.59
CA PHE A 74 -0.15 -29.84 -20.57
C PHE A 74 0.38 -30.25 -19.19
N LEU A 75 1.14 -31.34 -19.09
CA LEU A 75 1.71 -31.80 -17.81
C LEU A 75 2.73 -30.83 -17.23
N GLU A 76 3.53 -30.14 -18.06
CA GLU A 76 4.47 -29.11 -17.61
C GLU A 76 3.72 -27.93 -16.97
N ILE A 77 2.63 -27.48 -17.60
CA ILE A 77 1.78 -26.40 -17.08
C ILE A 77 1.04 -26.86 -15.80
N TYR A 78 0.44 -28.04 -15.83
CA TYR A 78 -0.32 -28.60 -14.71
C TYR A 78 0.57 -28.85 -13.49
N ARG A 79 1.79 -29.37 -13.69
CA ARG A 79 2.81 -29.55 -12.63
C ARG A 79 3.10 -28.25 -11.89
N ASP A 80 3.31 -27.16 -12.63
CA ASP A 80 3.68 -25.88 -12.03
C ASP A 80 2.48 -25.27 -11.29
N ALA A 81 1.28 -25.40 -11.85
CA ALA A 81 0.04 -25.01 -11.18
C ALA A 81 -0.15 -25.77 -9.85
N LEU A 82 0.00 -27.10 -9.87
CA LEU A 82 -0.08 -27.96 -8.67
C LEU A 82 0.94 -27.56 -7.59
N SER A 83 2.16 -27.22 -8.00
CA SER A 83 3.25 -26.91 -7.08
C SER A 83 2.94 -25.70 -6.18
N THR A 84 2.04 -24.81 -6.61
CA THR A 84 1.62 -23.64 -5.82
C THR A 84 0.77 -24.01 -4.59
N LEU A 85 0.14 -25.19 -4.57
CA LEU A 85 -0.77 -25.63 -3.51
C LEU A 85 -0.06 -26.03 -2.21
N GLU A 86 1.26 -26.22 -2.22
CA GLU A 86 2.00 -26.75 -1.07
C GLU A 86 1.76 -25.96 0.23
N LYS A 87 1.86 -24.63 0.11
CA LYS A 87 1.74 -23.70 1.24
C LYS A 87 0.30 -23.25 1.47
N HIS A 88 -0.48 -23.11 0.40
CA HIS A 88 -1.83 -22.57 0.48
C HIS A 88 -2.75 -23.33 -0.51
N PRO A 89 -3.23 -24.54 -0.15
CA PRO A 89 -4.07 -25.36 -1.02
C PRO A 89 -5.33 -24.64 -1.51
N MET A 90 -5.90 -23.75 -0.70
CA MET A 90 -7.10 -22.99 -1.07
C MET A 90 -6.84 -21.94 -2.17
N ALA A 91 -5.58 -21.74 -2.58
CA ALA A 91 -5.24 -20.81 -3.66
C ALA A 91 -5.85 -21.24 -5.01
N GLY A 92 -6.10 -22.54 -5.18
CA GLY A 92 -6.74 -23.10 -6.36
C GLY A 92 -8.27 -23.15 -6.31
N VAL A 93 -8.91 -22.79 -5.20
CA VAL A 93 -10.39 -22.75 -5.06
C VAL A 93 -11.08 -24.02 -5.60
N VAL A 94 -10.42 -25.17 -5.46
CA VAL A 94 -10.90 -26.50 -5.87
C VAL A 94 -10.16 -27.53 -5.02
N SER A 95 -10.83 -28.61 -4.61
CA SER A 95 -10.16 -29.71 -3.91
C SER A 95 -9.03 -30.28 -4.78
N PRO A 96 -7.81 -30.51 -4.24
CA PRO A 96 -6.68 -31.02 -5.03
C PRO A 96 -6.98 -32.28 -5.88
N PRO A 97 -7.77 -33.28 -5.43
CA PRO A 97 -8.16 -34.43 -6.26
C PRO A 97 -9.01 -34.11 -7.49
N LEU A 98 -9.67 -32.95 -7.50
CA LEU A 98 -10.53 -32.48 -8.58
C LEU A 98 -9.86 -31.41 -9.43
N MET A 99 -8.61 -31.04 -9.16
CA MET A 99 -7.94 -30.00 -9.95
C MET A 99 -7.70 -30.45 -11.40
N GLY A 100 -7.36 -31.73 -11.63
CA GLY A 100 -7.15 -32.32 -12.96
C GLY A 100 -8.14 -33.45 -13.26
N SER A 101 -8.86 -33.35 -14.38
CA SER A 101 -9.92 -34.28 -14.78
C SER A 101 -10.03 -34.32 -16.32
N ARG A 102 -11.18 -34.76 -16.85
CA ARG A 102 -11.45 -34.83 -18.28
C ARG A 102 -12.88 -34.44 -18.60
N GLY A 103 -13.11 -34.01 -19.83
CA GLY A 103 -14.44 -33.63 -20.29
C GLY A 103 -14.48 -33.34 -21.78
N VAL A 104 -15.60 -32.80 -22.23
CA VAL A 104 -15.83 -32.38 -23.62
C VAL A 104 -16.30 -30.92 -23.69
N VAL A 105 -16.16 -30.30 -24.86
CA VAL A 105 -16.64 -28.93 -25.14
C VAL A 105 -17.56 -28.97 -26.36
N PRO A 106 -18.85 -29.32 -26.21
CA PRO A 106 -19.76 -29.48 -27.35
C PRO A 106 -20.10 -28.15 -28.04
N LEU A 107 -20.14 -27.04 -27.29
CA LEU A 107 -20.51 -25.72 -27.80
C LEU A 107 -19.53 -24.66 -27.31
N THR A 108 -19.11 -23.80 -28.24
CA THR A 108 -18.41 -22.53 -27.95
C THR A 108 -19.20 -21.38 -28.55
N ILE A 109 -19.38 -20.31 -27.80
CA ILE A 109 -20.04 -19.08 -28.24
C ILE A 109 -18.99 -17.97 -28.27
N VAL A 110 -18.90 -17.24 -29.39
CA VAL A 110 -18.10 -16.01 -29.51
C VAL A 110 -19.00 -14.95 -30.10
N ALA A 111 -19.63 -14.14 -29.24
CA ALA A 111 -20.77 -13.31 -29.59
C ALA A 111 -20.98 -12.16 -28.60
N PRO A 112 -21.85 -11.18 -28.91
CA PRO A 112 -22.30 -10.18 -27.93
C PRO A 112 -22.97 -10.82 -26.71
N LEU A 113 -22.96 -10.13 -25.57
CA LEU A 113 -23.48 -10.68 -24.32
C LEU A 113 -24.89 -11.29 -24.38
N PRO A 114 -25.90 -10.68 -25.03
CA PRO A 114 -27.24 -11.26 -25.07
C PRO A 114 -27.27 -12.70 -25.58
N ASP A 115 -26.37 -13.07 -26.49
CA ASP A 115 -26.23 -14.43 -26.99
C ASP A 115 -25.74 -15.41 -25.92
N LEU A 116 -24.81 -15.01 -25.07
CA LEU A 116 -24.37 -15.83 -23.94
C LEU A 116 -25.52 -16.00 -22.94
N CYS A 117 -26.25 -14.92 -22.64
CA CYS A 117 -27.42 -14.96 -21.75
C CYS A 117 -28.57 -15.81 -22.30
N ARG A 118 -28.76 -15.88 -23.63
CA ARG A 118 -29.70 -16.83 -24.26
C ARG A 118 -29.32 -18.28 -23.99
N HIS A 119 -28.02 -18.59 -24.04
CA HIS A 119 -27.55 -19.92 -23.70
C HIS A 119 -27.72 -20.26 -22.23
N LEU A 120 -27.44 -19.32 -21.33
CA LEU A 120 -27.79 -19.47 -19.91
C LEU A 120 -29.28 -19.74 -19.75
N ALA A 121 -30.13 -18.96 -20.42
CA ALA A 121 -31.58 -19.08 -20.34
C ALA A 121 -32.10 -20.43 -20.83
N ASN A 122 -31.56 -20.96 -21.94
CA ASN A 122 -31.86 -22.29 -22.45
C ASN A 122 -31.44 -23.38 -21.46
N CYS A 123 -30.22 -23.31 -20.92
CA CYS A 123 -29.74 -24.26 -19.92
C CYS A 123 -30.58 -24.20 -18.63
N PHE A 124 -31.01 -23.02 -18.19
CA PHE A 124 -31.85 -22.87 -17.00
C PHE A 124 -33.26 -23.42 -17.22
N ALA A 125 -33.85 -23.16 -18.38
CA ALA A 125 -35.16 -23.73 -18.73
C ALA A 125 -35.13 -25.26 -18.88
N ARG A 126 -33.97 -25.84 -19.21
CA ARG A 126 -33.74 -27.29 -19.26
C ARG A 126 -33.40 -27.92 -17.89
N ALA A 127 -33.04 -27.12 -16.90
CA ALA A 127 -32.63 -27.62 -15.59
C ALA A 127 -33.76 -28.39 -14.87
N GLU A 128 -33.38 -29.45 -14.16
CA GLU A 128 -34.31 -30.33 -13.46
C GLU A 128 -34.23 -30.25 -11.94
N LYS A 129 -33.03 -30.05 -11.38
CA LYS A 129 -32.77 -30.19 -9.94
C LYS A 129 -32.09 -28.97 -9.33
N GLU A 130 -31.09 -28.41 -9.99
CA GLU A 130 -30.33 -27.28 -9.44
C GLU A 130 -29.60 -26.42 -10.48
N VAL A 131 -29.44 -25.14 -10.12
CA VAL A 131 -28.60 -24.18 -10.83
C VAL A 131 -27.72 -23.43 -9.84
N PHE A 132 -26.42 -23.42 -10.07
CA PHE A 132 -25.49 -22.51 -9.41
C PHE A 132 -24.98 -21.49 -10.42
N LEU A 133 -25.19 -20.21 -10.15
CA LEU A 133 -24.78 -19.10 -11.01
C LEU A 133 -23.81 -18.20 -10.26
N ALA A 134 -22.56 -18.16 -10.71
CA ALA A 134 -21.56 -17.18 -10.28
C ALA A 134 -21.36 -16.13 -11.38
N THR A 135 -21.39 -14.85 -11.01
CA THR A 135 -20.99 -13.74 -11.87
C THR A 135 -20.23 -12.70 -11.04
N ASN A 136 -19.31 -11.93 -11.62
CA ASN A 136 -18.69 -10.85 -10.87
C ASN A 136 -19.69 -9.71 -10.65
N PHE A 137 -20.39 -9.29 -11.70
CA PHE A 137 -21.32 -8.17 -11.59
C PHE A 137 -22.70 -8.53 -12.13
N TRP A 138 -23.73 -7.99 -11.47
CA TRP A 138 -25.13 -8.12 -11.85
C TRP A 138 -25.82 -6.75 -11.76
N ILE A 139 -26.50 -6.36 -12.83
CA ILE A 139 -27.42 -5.22 -12.84
C ILE A 139 -28.62 -5.52 -13.75
N HIS A 140 -29.78 -4.98 -13.40
CA HIS A 140 -30.95 -5.05 -14.26
C HIS A 140 -30.69 -4.41 -15.62
N SER A 141 -31.01 -5.16 -16.67
CA SER A 141 -30.74 -4.89 -18.09
C SER A 141 -31.49 -5.90 -18.98
N ASP A 142 -31.47 -5.74 -20.31
CA ASP A 142 -32.09 -6.73 -21.21
C ASP A 142 -31.40 -8.10 -21.12
N ALA A 143 -30.06 -8.13 -21.05
CA ALA A 143 -29.29 -9.35 -20.83
C ALA A 143 -29.66 -10.06 -19.52
N SER A 144 -29.77 -9.31 -18.41
CA SER A 144 -30.23 -9.89 -17.13
C SER A 144 -31.69 -10.38 -17.21
N THR A 145 -32.53 -9.75 -18.04
CA THR A 145 -33.94 -10.09 -18.18
C THR A 145 -34.13 -11.44 -18.89
N LEU A 146 -33.27 -11.77 -19.87
CA LEU A 146 -33.23 -13.13 -20.45
C LEU A 146 -33.00 -14.19 -19.37
N VAL A 147 -32.07 -13.92 -18.45
CA VAL A 147 -31.74 -14.83 -17.34
C VAL A 147 -32.90 -14.91 -16.34
N THR A 148 -33.49 -13.79 -15.92
CA THR A 148 -34.59 -13.81 -14.94
C THR A 148 -35.89 -14.41 -15.50
N ASN A 149 -36.16 -14.21 -16.80
CA ASN A 149 -37.28 -14.88 -17.47
C ASN A 149 -37.09 -16.40 -17.50
N SER A 150 -35.86 -16.88 -17.66
CA SER A 150 -35.59 -18.32 -17.62
C SER A 150 -35.81 -18.93 -16.23
N PHE A 151 -35.63 -18.17 -15.13
CA PHE A 151 -36.03 -18.65 -13.80
C PHE A 151 -37.55 -18.79 -13.67
N ARG A 152 -38.33 -17.88 -14.28
CA ARG A 152 -39.80 -18.00 -14.33
C ARG A 152 -40.21 -19.25 -15.12
N GLU A 153 -39.58 -19.48 -16.26
CA GLU A 153 -39.82 -20.68 -17.07
C GLU A 153 -39.40 -21.96 -16.34
N LEU A 154 -38.23 -21.97 -15.70
CA LEU A 154 -37.75 -23.08 -14.89
C LEU A 154 -38.73 -23.40 -13.76
N SER A 155 -39.21 -22.38 -13.03
CA SER A 155 -40.22 -22.56 -11.98
C SER A 155 -41.53 -23.13 -12.54
N LYS A 156 -41.98 -22.66 -13.71
CA LYS A 156 -43.17 -23.21 -14.37
C LYS A 156 -42.99 -24.69 -14.68
N ARG A 157 -41.89 -25.07 -15.36
CA ARG A 157 -41.60 -26.46 -15.74
C ARG A 157 -41.39 -27.37 -14.52
N ALA A 158 -40.75 -26.88 -13.47
CA ALA A 158 -40.62 -27.59 -12.20
C ALA A 158 -41.99 -27.87 -11.57
N GLY A 159 -42.90 -26.90 -11.62
CA GLY A 159 -44.29 -27.07 -11.19
C GLY A 159 -45.06 -28.10 -12.02
N GLU A 160 -44.88 -28.10 -13.34
CA GLU A 160 -45.47 -29.11 -14.24
C GLU A 160 -44.94 -30.53 -13.92
N ARG A 161 -43.68 -30.65 -13.50
CA ARG A 161 -43.09 -31.90 -13.00
C ARG A 161 -43.51 -32.27 -11.57
N GLY A 162 -44.10 -31.34 -10.82
CA GLY A 162 -44.39 -31.52 -9.39
C GLY A 162 -43.15 -31.54 -8.50
N GLU A 163 -42.07 -30.90 -8.93
CA GLU A 163 -40.78 -30.86 -8.25
C GLU A 163 -40.38 -29.42 -7.90
N LYS A 164 -39.40 -29.27 -7.00
CA LYS A 164 -38.72 -27.99 -6.74
C LYS A 164 -37.28 -28.02 -7.24
N VAL A 165 -36.80 -26.87 -7.70
CA VAL A 165 -35.42 -26.67 -8.17
C VAL A 165 -34.69 -25.73 -7.22
N VAL A 166 -33.45 -26.06 -6.85
CA VAL A 166 -32.63 -25.20 -5.99
C VAL A 166 -31.76 -24.29 -6.84
N VAL A 167 -31.87 -22.97 -6.65
CA VAL A 167 -31.08 -21.99 -7.39
C VAL A 167 -30.21 -21.18 -6.43
N LYS A 168 -28.89 -21.16 -6.69
CA LYS A 168 -27.91 -20.37 -5.94
C LYS A 168 -27.31 -19.31 -6.84
N VAL A 169 -27.36 -18.05 -6.43
CA VAL A 169 -26.76 -16.93 -7.16
C VAL A 169 -25.69 -16.27 -6.30
N LEU A 170 -24.48 -16.18 -6.83
CA LEU A 170 -23.33 -15.53 -6.21
C LEU A 170 -22.87 -14.37 -7.10
N TYR A 171 -22.83 -13.16 -6.54
CA TYR A 171 -22.28 -11.99 -7.24
C TYR A 171 -21.36 -11.14 -6.35
N ASP A 172 -20.60 -10.24 -6.96
CA ASP A 172 -19.80 -9.23 -6.24
C ASP A 172 -20.46 -7.85 -6.31
N ARG A 173 -20.72 -7.27 -5.15
CA ARG A 173 -21.03 -5.86 -4.99
C ARG A 173 -20.45 -5.36 -3.67
N GLY A 174 -19.38 -4.57 -3.74
CA GLY A 174 -18.76 -4.00 -2.55
C GLY A 174 -19.75 -3.35 -1.57
N ASP A 175 -19.72 -3.82 -0.32
CA ASP A 175 -20.53 -3.38 0.80
C ASP A 175 -19.61 -3.19 2.04
N PRO A 176 -19.73 -2.09 2.79
CA PRO A 176 -18.89 -1.85 3.98
C PRO A 176 -18.91 -2.97 5.02
N ARG A 177 -20.00 -3.76 5.10
CA ARG A 177 -20.10 -4.91 6.01
C ARG A 177 -19.10 -6.02 5.65
N GLN A 178 -18.62 -6.07 4.40
CA GLN A 178 -17.66 -7.06 3.93
C GLN A 178 -16.25 -6.90 4.52
N VAL A 179 -15.99 -5.83 5.26
CA VAL A 179 -14.79 -5.70 6.10
C VAL A 179 -14.81 -6.72 7.25
N LEU A 180 -15.99 -7.13 7.72
CA LEU A 180 -16.16 -8.11 8.80
C LEU A 180 -16.50 -9.51 8.26
N GLU A 181 -17.34 -9.59 7.22
CA GLU A 181 -17.82 -10.86 6.66
C GLU A 181 -17.90 -10.77 5.13
N ASN A 182 -17.01 -11.46 4.43
CA ASN A 182 -16.87 -11.30 2.97
C ASN A 182 -18.10 -11.78 2.18
N HIS A 183 -18.81 -12.80 2.67
CA HIS A 183 -20.03 -13.35 2.07
C HIS A 183 -21.27 -12.85 2.80
N LEU A 184 -22.04 -11.97 2.17
CA LEU A 184 -23.28 -11.44 2.73
C LEU A 184 -24.49 -12.12 2.09
N GLU A 185 -25.43 -12.58 2.90
CA GLU A 185 -26.74 -12.98 2.39
C GLU A 185 -27.49 -11.76 1.85
N VAL A 186 -28.16 -11.94 0.72
CA VAL A 186 -28.95 -10.90 0.07
C VAL A 186 -30.43 -11.23 0.29
N ASP A 187 -31.10 -10.40 1.07
CA ASP A 187 -32.52 -10.58 1.38
C ASP A 187 -33.41 -10.29 0.15
N VAL A 188 -34.64 -10.81 0.19
CA VAL A 188 -35.63 -10.69 -0.89
C VAL A 188 -35.80 -9.25 -1.34
N LYS A 189 -35.97 -8.31 -0.41
CA LYS A 189 -36.19 -6.90 -0.74
C LYS A 189 -34.99 -6.31 -1.50
N THR A 190 -33.79 -6.76 -1.18
CA THR A 190 -32.58 -6.29 -1.87
C THR A 190 -32.47 -6.85 -3.28
N TYR A 191 -32.69 -8.15 -3.51
CA TYR A 191 -32.52 -8.73 -4.85
C TYR A 191 -33.69 -8.47 -5.81
N VAL A 192 -34.91 -8.22 -5.30
CA VAL A 192 -36.06 -7.80 -6.15
C VAL A 192 -36.04 -6.29 -6.46
N SER A 193 -35.09 -5.54 -5.89
CA SER A 193 -34.97 -4.11 -6.12
C SER A 193 -34.71 -3.78 -7.59
N GLU A 194 -35.01 -2.53 -7.98
CA GLU A 194 -34.84 -2.03 -9.35
C GLU A 194 -33.43 -2.24 -9.92
N LYS A 195 -32.41 -2.35 -9.07
CA LYS A 195 -31.02 -2.54 -9.49
C LYS A 195 -30.67 -3.97 -9.88
N VAL A 196 -31.36 -4.97 -9.33
CA VAL A 196 -31.02 -6.39 -9.49
C VAL A 196 -32.14 -7.14 -10.21
N GLN A 197 -33.40 -6.91 -9.83
CA GLN A 197 -34.60 -7.49 -10.43
C GLN A 197 -34.57 -9.02 -10.59
N LEU A 198 -33.99 -9.74 -9.63
CA LEU A 198 -34.23 -11.18 -9.54
C LEU A 198 -35.71 -11.42 -9.16
N PRO A 199 -36.37 -12.49 -9.65
CA PRO A 199 -37.80 -12.72 -9.39
C PRO A 199 -38.12 -12.88 -7.91
N ALA A 200 -39.27 -12.34 -7.49
CA ALA A 200 -39.77 -12.54 -6.13
C ALA A 200 -40.21 -14.00 -5.92
N PRO A 201 -40.17 -14.55 -4.69
CA PRO A 201 -40.59 -15.93 -4.41
C PRO A 201 -42.00 -16.28 -4.95
N GLU A 202 -42.91 -15.30 -5.01
CA GLU A 202 -44.27 -15.47 -5.52
C GLU A 202 -44.32 -15.67 -7.05
N GLU A 203 -43.33 -15.17 -7.78
CA GLU A 203 -43.20 -15.32 -9.23
C GLU A 203 -42.59 -16.67 -9.62
N ILE A 204 -41.83 -17.28 -8.70
CA ILE A 204 -41.09 -18.53 -8.90
C ILE A 204 -41.37 -19.56 -7.79
N PRO A 205 -42.64 -19.95 -7.54
CA PRO A 205 -43.02 -20.74 -6.36
C PRO A 205 -42.39 -22.15 -6.30
N ASN A 206 -41.87 -22.66 -7.41
CA ASN A 206 -41.23 -23.98 -7.49
C ASN A 206 -39.68 -23.89 -7.52
N ILE A 207 -39.11 -22.72 -7.22
CA ILE A 207 -37.68 -22.53 -7.06
C ILE A 207 -37.36 -22.10 -5.62
N ASP A 208 -36.38 -22.76 -5.01
CA ASP A 208 -35.77 -22.29 -3.77
C ASP A 208 -34.52 -21.45 -4.11
N LEU A 209 -34.70 -20.13 -4.23
CA LEU A 209 -33.66 -19.17 -4.60
C LEU A 209 -32.90 -18.66 -3.36
N GLN A 210 -31.57 -18.77 -3.37
CA GLN A 210 -30.67 -18.14 -2.39
C GLN A 210 -29.64 -17.28 -3.10
N VAL A 211 -29.40 -16.06 -2.58
CA VAL A 211 -28.52 -15.07 -3.19
C VAL A 211 -27.47 -14.61 -2.19
N VAL A 212 -26.20 -14.65 -2.58
CA VAL A 212 -25.06 -14.19 -1.77
C VAL A 212 -24.25 -13.16 -2.54
N ASN A 213 -23.82 -12.13 -1.82
CA ASN A 213 -22.90 -11.11 -2.27
C ASN A 213 -21.50 -11.35 -1.66
N TYR A 214 -20.51 -11.63 -2.49
CA TYR A 214 -19.14 -11.93 -2.07
C TYR A 214 -18.13 -10.92 -2.61
N HIS A 215 -17.41 -10.28 -1.70
CA HIS A 215 -16.31 -9.37 -2.00
C HIS A 215 -15.25 -9.47 -0.90
N ARG A 216 -13.96 -9.28 -1.25
CA ARG A 216 -12.85 -9.32 -0.30
C ARG A 216 -12.10 -7.97 -0.28
N PRO A 217 -12.52 -7.00 0.55
CA PRO A 217 -11.84 -5.71 0.66
C PRO A 217 -10.33 -5.85 0.95
N VAL A 218 -9.46 -4.94 0.48
CA VAL A 218 -9.74 -3.67 -0.23
C VAL A 218 -9.71 -3.84 -1.75
N PHE A 219 -8.79 -4.67 -2.27
CA PHE A 219 -8.60 -4.88 -3.71
C PHE A 219 -9.12 -6.24 -4.22
N GLY A 220 -9.50 -7.16 -3.33
CA GLY A 220 -9.88 -8.51 -3.68
C GLY A 220 -11.30 -8.56 -4.22
N THR A 221 -11.42 -8.76 -5.52
CA THR A 221 -12.71 -8.85 -6.21
C THR A 221 -13.06 -10.31 -6.48
N PHE A 222 -14.32 -10.70 -6.29
CA PHE A 222 -14.83 -11.97 -6.80
C PHE A 222 -15.07 -11.83 -8.31
N HIS A 223 -14.00 -11.98 -9.11
CA HIS A 223 -14.04 -11.77 -10.55
C HIS A 223 -14.40 -13.07 -11.33
N THR A 224 -15.17 -13.96 -10.73
CA THR A 224 -15.47 -15.28 -11.32
C THR A 224 -16.83 -15.30 -12.02
N LYS A 225 -16.92 -15.94 -13.20
CA LYS A 225 -18.17 -16.14 -13.95
C LYS A 225 -18.25 -17.55 -14.51
N PHE A 226 -19.06 -18.38 -13.87
CA PHE A 226 -19.40 -19.70 -14.36
C PHE A 226 -20.77 -20.13 -13.85
N VAL A 227 -21.30 -21.17 -14.47
CA VAL A 227 -22.57 -21.79 -14.11
C VAL A 227 -22.36 -23.28 -13.95
N VAL A 228 -23.06 -23.89 -13.01
CA VAL A 228 -23.24 -25.34 -12.96
C VAL A 228 -24.73 -25.66 -12.97
N VAL A 229 -25.16 -26.48 -13.93
CA VAL A 229 -26.55 -26.93 -14.07
C VAL A 229 -26.61 -28.42 -13.81
N ASP A 230 -27.43 -28.82 -12.84
CA ASP A 230 -27.68 -30.21 -12.42
C ASP A 230 -26.42 -31.05 -12.13
N ARG A 231 -25.27 -30.40 -11.90
CA ARG A 231 -23.96 -31.05 -11.85
C ARG A 231 -23.70 -31.95 -13.07
N ARG A 232 -24.19 -31.55 -14.25
CA ARG A 232 -23.99 -32.23 -15.54
C ARG A 232 -23.35 -31.34 -16.58
N VAL A 233 -23.64 -30.05 -16.52
CA VAL A 233 -23.11 -29.03 -17.41
C VAL A 233 -22.42 -27.96 -16.57
N ALA A 234 -21.22 -27.56 -17.00
CA ALA A 234 -20.57 -26.34 -16.54
C ALA A 234 -20.45 -25.35 -17.71
N LEU A 235 -20.80 -24.09 -17.48
CA LEU A 235 -20.60 -23.02 -18.45
C LEU A 235 -19.54 -22.07 -17.91
N LEU A 236 -18.47 -21.83 -18.66
CA LEU A 236 -17.41 -20.89 -18.29
C LEU A 236 -17.41 -19.73 -19.28
N GLN A 237 -17.65 -18.51 -18.79
CA GLN A 237 -17.90 -17.35 -19.63
C GLN A 237 -17.04 -16.16 -19.24
N SER A 238 -16.71 -15.30 -20.21
CA SER A 238 -15.94 -14.08 -19.93
C SER A 238 -16.79 -12.93 -19.38
N SER A 239 -18.12 -13.03 -19.44
CA SER A 239 -19.04 -11.92 -19.27
C SER A 239 -19.74 -11.82 -17.91
N ASN A 240 -19.97 -10.58 -17.49
CA ASN A 240 -20.91 -10.23 -16.41
C ASN A 240 -22.37 -10.29 -16.88
N ILE A 241 -23.33 -10.15 -15.97
CA ILE A 241 -24.77 -10.08 -16.30
C ILE A 241 -25.22 -8.61 -16.24
N GLN A 242 -25.03 -7.91 -17.36
CA GLN A 242 -25.34 -6.48 -17.56
C GLN A 242 -25.30 -6.12 -19.04
N ASP A 243 -26.05 -5.13 -19.53
CA ASP A 243 -25.87 -4.72 -20.93
C ASP A 243 -24.50 -4.05 -21.15
N ASN A 244 -23.80 -4.44 -22.21
CA ASN A 244 -22.48 -3.92 -22.59
C ASN A 244 -22.27 -3.99 -24.13
N ASP A 245 -21.11 -3.51 -24.57
CA ASP A 245 -20.69 -3.43 -25.98
C ASP A 245 -19.67 -4.51 -26.37
N ASN A 246 -19.51 -5.53 -25.53
CA ASN A 246 -18.44 -6.50 -25.65
C ASN A 246 -18.78 -7.64 -26.60
N LEU A 247 -17.79 -8.04 -27.40
CA LEU A 247 -17.67 -9.42 -27.86
C LEU A 247 -17.08 -10.27 -26.74
N GLU A 248 -17.78 -11.35 -26.39
CA GLU A 248 -17.50 -12.21 -25.26
C GLU A 248 -17.36 -13.67 -25.72
N MET A 249 -16.86 -14.54 -24.85
CA MET A 249 -16.71 -15.97 -25.11
C MET A 249 -17.31 -16.80 -23.98
N LEU A 250 -18.05 -17.84 -24.34
CA LEU A 250 -18.57 -18.86 -23.43
C LEU A 250 -18.24 -20.24 -23.97
N ILE A 251 -17.85 -21.15 -23.08
CA ILE A 251 -17.73 -22.58 -23.40
C ILE A 251 -18.73 -23.37 -22.57
N HIS A 252 -19.39 -24.31 -23.23
CA HIS A 252 -20.21 -25.34 -22.60
C HIS A 252 -19.33 -26.56 -22.37
N VAL A 253 -19.26 -27.06 -21.14
CA VAL A 253 -18.39 -28.17 -20.74
C VAL A 253 -19.22 -29.27 -20.09
N GLU A 254 -18.98 -30.51 -20.48
CA GLU A 254 -19.62 -31.71 -19.92
C GLU A 254 -18.60 -32.77 -19.50
N GLY A 255 -19.05 -33.74 -18.69
CA GLY A 255 -18.25 -34.88 -18.23
C GLY A 255 -17.66 -34.69 -16.82
N PRO A 256 -16.72 -35.56 -16.42
CA PRO A 256 -16.18 -35.58 -15.06
C PRO A 256 -15.59 -34.25 -14.56
N ILE A 257 -15.09 -33.38 -15.43
CA ILE A 257 -14.60 -32.04 -15.08
C ILE A 257 -15.66 -31.14 -14.43
N VAL A 258 -16.96 -31.42 -14.64
CA VAL A 258 -18.05 -30.66 -14.01
C VAL A 258 -18.03 -30.82 -12.48
N ASP A 259 -17.51 -31.93 -11.96
CA ASP A 259 -17.30 -32.10 -10.51
C ASP A 259 -16.29 -31.06 -9.95
N SER A 260 -15.30 -30.66 -10.75
CA SER A 260 -14.33 -29.62 -10.38
C SER A 260 -14.99 -28.24 -10.28
N PHE A 261 -15.87 -27.90 -11.23
CA PHE A 261 -16.65 -26.65 -11.17
C PHE A 261 -17.65 -26.67 -10.01
N TYR A 262 -18.26 -27.83 -9.74
CA TYR A 262 -19.18 -28.00 -8.63
C TYR A 262 -18.49 -27.80 -7.27
N ASP A 263 -17.30 -28.38 -7.11
CA ASP A 263 -16.48 -28.19 -5.91
C ASP A 263 -16.03 -26.72 -5.77
N THR A 264 -15.66 -26.08 -6.88
CA THR A 264 -15.35 -24.64 -6.94
C THR A 264 -16.54 -23.77 -6.52
N ALA A 265 -17.76 -24.14 -6.91
CA ALA A 265 -19.00 -23.47 -6.51
C ALA A 265 -19.22 -23.54 -5.00
N LEU A 266 -19.07 -24.73 -4.41
CA LEU A 266 -19.20 -24.93 -2.97
C LEU A 266 -18.15 -24.13 -2.19
N ILE A 267 -16.87 -24.17 -2.62
CA ILE A 267 -15.79 -23.42 -1.96
C ILE A 267 -16.02 -21.91 -2.08
N SER A 268 -16.39 -21.43 -3.27
CA SER A 268 -16.65 -20.01 -3.51
C SER A 268 -17.87 -19.48 -2.76
N TRP A 269 -18.87 -20.34 -2.52
CA TRP A 269 -20.05 -19.99 -1.73
C TRP A 269 -19.73 -19.74 -0.25
N GLY A 270 -18.75 -20.46 0.31
CA GLY A 270 -18.16 -20.21 1.64
C GLY A 270 -19.06 -20.41 2.85
N LYS A 271 -20.38 -20.59 2.67
CA LYS A 271 -21.39 -20.69 3.72
C LYS A 271 -22.18 -22.00 3.68
N PRO A 272 -22.86 -22.41 4.77
CA PRO A 272 -23.87 -23.46 4.68
C PRO A 272 -24.90 -23.14 3.59
N LEU A 273 -25.30 -24.14 2.81
CA LEU A 273 -26.29 -23.99 1.75
C LEU A 273 -27.68 -24.30 2.30
N GLU A 274 -28.61 -23.36 2.23
CA GLU A 274 -29.97 -23.52 2.75
C GLU A 274 -31.00 -23.17 1.65
N PRO A 275 -31.74 -24.15 1.08
CA PRO A 275 -31.52 -25.60 1.22
C PRO A 275 -30.20 -26.05 0.56
N PRO A 276 -29.68 -27.25 0.89
CA PRO A 276 -28.53 -27.83 0.22
C PRO A 276 -28.80 -28.10 -1.27
N LEU A 277 -27.73 -28.21 -2.06
CA LEU A 277 -27.83 -28.58 -3.48
C LEU A 277 -28.24 -30.07 -3.61
N PRO A 278 -29.36 -30.40 -4.29
CA PRO A 278 -29.86 -31.77 -4.46
C PRO A 278 -28.87 -32.78 -5.08
N MET A 279 -27.94 -32.35 -5.92
CA MET A 279 -27.01 -33.21 -6.66
C MET A 279 -25.70 -33.50 -5.91
N LEU A 280 -25.60 -33.16 -4.63
CA LEU A 280 -24.42 -33.45 -3.79
C LEU A 280 -23.99 -34.92 -3.84
N ASN A 281 -24.96 -35.86 -3.85
CA ASN A 281 -24.71 -37.31 -3.91
C ASN A 281 -24.66 -37.89 -5.34
N SER A 282 -24.64 -37.04 -6.37
CA SER A 282 -24.77 -37.46 -7.78
C SER A 282 -23.65 -36.86 -8.64
N PRO A 283 -22.40 -37.33 -8.49
CA PRO A 283 -21.24 -36.78 -9.21
C PRO A 283 -21.36 -36.93 -10.73
N ALA A 284 -20.82 -35.94 -11.45
CA ALA A 284 -20.79 -35.92 -12.90
C ALA A 284 -19.99 -37.11 -13.46
N SER A 285 -18.93 -37.51 -12.76
CA SER A 285 -18.08 -38.65 -13.12
C SER A 285 -18.82 -40.00 -13.19
N ALA A 286 -19.98 -40.11 -12.53
CA ALA A 286 -20.81 -41.31 -12.50
C ALA A 286 -22.02 -41.23 -13.44
N ALA A 287 -22.13 -40.15 -14.23
CA ALA A 287 -23.23 -39.92 -15.13
C ALA A 287 -22.77 -39.81 -16.60
N PRO A 288 -23.61 -40.25 -17.54
CA PRO A 288 -23.44 -39.98 -18.97
C PRO A 288 -23.51 -38.47 -19.28
N MET A 289 -22.85 -38.05 -20.36
CA MET A 289 -22.80 -36.66 -20.81
C MET A 289 -24.12 -36.29 -21.51
N PRO A 290 -24.76 -35.16 -21.19
CA PRO A 290 -26.06 -34.79 -21.76
C PRO A 290 -26.10 -34.78 -23.29
N THR A 291 -25.11 -34.20 -23.96
CA THR A 291 -25.07 -34.14 -25.43
C THR A 291 -24.91 -35.50 -26.12
N THR A 292 -24.43 -36.53 -25.40
CA THR A 292 -24.38 -37.91 -25.95
C THR A 292 -25.73 -38.63 -25.91
N MET A 293 -26.73 -38.07 -25.22
CA MET A 293 -28.09 -38.60 -25.15
C MET A 293 -29.08 -37.91 -26.09
N GLU A 294 -28.69 -36.81 -26.73
CA GLU A 294 -29.57 -36.13 -27.68
C GLU A 294 -29.76 -37.05 -28.91
N ASP A 295 -30.99 -37.56 -29.11
CA ASP A 295 -31.33 -38.37 -30.28
C ASP A 295 -31.19 -37.52 -31.55
N VAL A 296 -30.23 -37.89 -32.41
CA VAL A 296 -29.92 -37.21 -33.68
C VAL A 296 -31.09 -37.26 -34.69
N GLU A 297 -32.10 -38.10 -34.45
CA GLU A 297 -33.22 -38.34 -35.36
C GLU A 297 -34.19 -37.13 -35.50
N ASP A 298 -34.30 -36.26 -34.49
CA ASP A 298 -35.32 -35.19 -34.46
C ASP A 298 -34.94 -33.89 -35.20
N VAL A 299 -33.75 -33.80 -35.80
CA VAL A 299 -33.23 -32.58 -36.48
C VAL A 299 -33.10 -32.74 -38.00
N THR A 300 -33.61 -33.83 -38.57
CA THR A 300 -33.46 -34.13 -40.01
C THR A 300 -34.27 -33.22 -40.94
N GLU A 301 -35.26 -32.48 -40.44
CA GLU A 301 -35.92 -31.41 -41.18
C GLU A 301 -35.35 -30.06 -40.77
N THR A 302 -34.40 -29.53 -41.57
CA THR A 302 -34.03 -28.11 -41.46
C THR A 302 -35.29 -27.27 -41.72
N PRO A 303 -35.75 -26.43 -40.79
CA PRO A 303 -36.91 -25.59 -41.01
C PRO A 303 -36.71 -24.78 -42.30
N SER A 304 -37.71 -24.80 -43.19
CA SER A 304 -37.66 -24.03 -44.44
C SER A 304 -37.73 -22.51 -44.22
N GLN A 305 -38.00 -22.07 -42.99
CA GLN A 305 -38.15 -20.68 -42.56
C GLN A 305 -37.20 -20.37 -41.39
N MET A 306 -36.67 -19.15 -41.37
CA MET A 306 -35.83 -18.65 -40.27
C MET A 306 -36.59 -18.70 -38.94
N LEU A 307 -35.96 -19.26 -37.91
CA LEU A 307 -36.52 -19.28 -36.56
C LEU A 307 -36.49 -17.87 -35.93
N PRO A 308 -37.53 -17.46 -35.19
CA PRO A 308 -37.55 -16.16 -34.51
C PRO A 308 -36.44 -16.08 -33.45
N GLU A 309 -35.86 -14.90 -33.26
CA GLU A 309 -34.84 -14.68 -32.24
C GLU A 309 -35.43 -14.78 -30.83
N HIS A 310 -34.71 -15.40 -29.89
CA HIS A 310 -35.08 -15.37 -28.47
C HIS A 310 -34.88 -13.95 -27.94
N THR A 311 -35.95 -13.26 -27.55
CA THR A 311 -35.89 -11.90 -26.98
C THR A 311 -36.49 -11.84 -25.58
N THR A 312 -36.33 -10.72 -24.89
CA THR A 312 -36.91 -10.49 -23.55
C THR A 312 -38.44 -10.46 -23.56
N THR A 313 -39.06 -10.13 -24.70
CA THR A 313 -40.51 -10.05 -24.88
C THR A 313 -41.12 -11.23 -25.65
N ASP A 314 -40.30 -11.98 -26.39
CA ASP A 314 -40.69 -13.17 -27.15
C ASP A 314 -39.64 -14.28 -26.89
N PRO A 315 -39.73 -14.99 -25.74
CA PRO A 315 -38.72 -15.98 -25.35
C PRO A 315 -38.94 -17.32 -26.06
N HIS A 316 -37.84 -17.92 -26.54
CA HIS A 316 -37.84 -19.23 -27.23
C HIS A 316 -36.84 -20.16 -26.56
N TYR A 317 -37.32 -21.11 -25.76
CA TYR A 317 -36.46 -22.05 -25.02
C TYR A 317 -36.29 -23.36 -25.80
N ASP A 318 -35.14 -23.53 -26.45
CA ASP A 318 -34.82 -24.65 -27.33
C ASP A 318 -34.50 -25.93 -26.53
N PRO A 319 -34.96 -27.12 -26.98
CA PRO A 319 -34.76 -28.36 -26.25
C PRO A 319 -33.33 -28.93 -26.39
N SER A 320 -32.57 -28.52 -27.40
CA SER A 320 -31.20 -28.99 -27.63
C SER A 320 -30.26 -27.85 -28.05
N ILE A 321 -28.95 -28.07 -27.90
CA ILE A 321 -27.94 -27.08 -28.31
C ILE A 321 -27.86 -26.91 -29.83
N GLN A 322 -28.31 -27.90 -30.62
CA GLN A 322 -28.31 -27.83 -32.08
C GLN A 322 -29.38 -26.87 -32.60
N LEU A 323 -30.61 -26.95 -32.07
CA LEU A 323 -31.68 -26.03 -32.42
C LEU A 323 -31.38 -24.60 -31.97
N GLU A 324 -30.77 -24.47 -30.79
CA GLU A 324 -30.30 -23.20 -30.27
C GLU A 324 -29.25 -22.57 -31.20
N ALA A 325 -28.22 -23.34 -31.59
CA ALA A 325 -27.19 -22.86 -32.52
C ALA A 325 -27.76 -22.53 -33.90
N LEU A 326 -28.74 -23.30 -34.39
CA LEU A 326 -29.43 -23.00 -35.65
C LEU A 326 -30.15 -21.65 -35.58
N ARG A 327 -30.96 -21.44 -34.53
CA ARG A 327 -31.69 -20.18 -34.29
C ARG A 327 -30.74 -19.01 -34.26
N MET A 328 -29.66 -19.09 -33.47
CA MET A 328 -28.76 -17.96 -33.26
C MET A 328 -27.85 -17.67 -34.46
N ASN A 329 -27.35 -18.70 -35.15
CA ASN A 329 -26.55 -18.49 -36.36
C ASN A 329 -27.38 -17.98 -37.54
N ASP A 330 -28.71 -18.16 -37.53
CA ASP A 330 -29.59 -17.61 -38.56
C ASP A 330 -29.85 -16.10 -38.40
N VAL A 331 -29.70 -15.53 -37.19
CA VAL A 331 -29.93 -14.09 -36.92
C VAL A 331 -29.01 -13.18 -37.76
N VAL A 332 -27.81 -13.67 -38.08
CA VAL A 332 -26.78 -12.95 -38.86
C VAL A 332 -26.92 -13.14 -40.38
N LYS A 333 -27.98 -13.83 -40.85
CA LYS A 333 -28.29 -13.90 -42.28
C LYS A 333 -28.95 -12.58 -42.74
N PRO A 334 -28.62 -12.08 -43.95
CA PRO A 334 -29.24 -10.89 -44.50
C PRO A 334 -30.71 -11.14 -44.83
N ARG A 335 -31.54 -10.17 -44.47
CA ARG A 335 -32.95 -10.06 -44.90
C ARG A 335 -33.03 -9.57 -46.35
N ASP A 336 -34.21 -9.67 -46.96
CA ASP A 336 -34.43 -9.16 -48.32
C ASP A 336 -34.06 -7.66 -48.43
N GLY A 337 -33.09 -7.35 -49.31
CA GLY A 337 -32.58 -5.99 -49.51
C GLY A 337 -31.55 -5.52 -48.46
N GLU A 338 -31.19 -6.35 -47.48
CA GLU A 338 -30.14 -6.08 -46.49
C GLU A 338 -28.78 -6.56 -47.01
N SER A 339 -27.73 -5.76 -46.86
CA SER A 339 -26.35 -6.20 -47.15
C SER A 339 -25.85 -7.18 -46.07
N ARG A 340 -24.79 -7.93 -46.37
CA ARG A 340 -24.25 -8.87 -45.37
C ARG A 340 -23.67 -8.13 -44.17
N THR A 341 -23.01 -7.00 -44.39
CA THR A 341 -22.49 -6.15 -43.30
C THR A 341 -23.62 -5.57 -42.45
N HIS A 342 -24.74 -5.15 -43.04
CA HIS A 342 -25.88 -4.66 -42.26
C HIS A 342 -26.51 -5.75 -41.39
N ALA A 343 -26.57 -7.00 -41.88
CA ALA A 343 -27.07 -8.13 -41.09
C ALA A 343 -26.21 -8.38 -39.83
N VAL A 344 -24.88 -8.32 -39.98
CA VAL A 344 -23.93 -8.44 -38.87
C VAL A 344 -24.03 -7.22 -37.93
N THR A 345 -24.09 -6.00 -38.49
CA THR A 345 -24.24 -4.76 -37.72
C THR A 345 -25.50 -4.80 -36.85
N ARG A 346 -26.63 -5.24 -37.43
CA ARG A 346 -27.91 -5.41 -36.72
C ARG A 346 -27.78 -6.37 -35.55
N HIS A 347 -27.06 -7.48 -35.71
CA HIS A 347 -26.86 -8.46 -34.65
C HIS A 347 -25.91 -7.94 -33.55
N LEU A 348 -24.84 -7.25 -33.92
CA LEU A 348 -23.89 -6.65 -32.96
C LEU A 348 -24.47 -5.45 -32.21
N ASN A 349 -25.50 -4.79 -32.75
CA ASN A 349 -26.19 -3.68 -32.10
C ASN A 349 -27.12 -4.17 -30.98
N THR A 350 -26.58 -4.16 -29.76
CA THR A 350 -27.34 -4.38 -28.52
C THR A 350 -28.05 -3.12 -28.06
N THR A 351 -28.82 -3.22 -26.98
CA THR A 351 -29.65 -2.13 -26.41
C THR A 351 -28.87 -0.85 -26.11
N ILE A 352 -27.57 -0.94 -25.81
CA ILE A 352 -26.75 0.24 -25.47
C ILE A 352 -26.09 0.91 -26.68
N GLN A 353 -26.08 0.24 -27.85
CA GLN A 353 -25.40 0.72 -29.06
C GLN A 353 -26.24 0.60 -30.34
N PRO A 354 -27.53 0.96 -30.31
CA PRO A 354 -28.48 0.65 -31.39
C PRO A 354 -28.17 1.36 -32.72
N SER A 355 -27.40 2.45 -32.67
CA SER A 355 -27.10 3.31 -33.82
C SER A 355 -25.69 3.13 -34.39
N THR A 356 -24.93 2.14 -33.94
CA THR A 356 -23.59 1.88 -34.51
C THR A 356 -23.72 1.35 -35.93
N THR A 357 -22.97 1.93 -36.87
CA THR A 357 -22.95 1.53 -38.28
C THR A 357 -21.70 0.71 -38.59
N GLY A 358 -21.84 -0.33 -39.42
CA GLY A 358 -20.71 -1.08 -39.96
C GLY A 358 -20.14 -0.42 -41.22
N ASP A 359 -18.82 -0.32 -41.31
CA ASP A 359 -18.09 0.20 -42.46
C ASP A 359 -17.34 -0.91 -43.24
N ALA A 360 -17.37 -2.15 -42.74
CA ALA A 360 -16.73 -3.28 -43.39
C ALA A 360 -17.38 -3.62 -44.75
N PRO A 361 -16.58 -3.90 -45.78
CA PRO A 361 -17.10 -4.31 -47.08
C PRO A 361 -17.80 -5.68 -46.98
N ASP A 362 -18.82 -5.92 -47.83
CA ASP A 362 -19.61 -7.16 -47.82
C ASP A 362 -18.75 -8.41 -48.13
N GLU A 363 -17.61 -8.22 -48.82
CA GLU A 363 -16.61 -9.26 -49.07
C GLU A 363 -16.04 -9.85 -47.77
N ASP A 364 -15.96 -9.05 -46.69
CA ASP A 364 -15.44 -9.50 -45.40
C ASP A 364 -16.43 -10.41 -44.65
N GLN A 365 -17.67 -10.40 -45.10
CA GLN A 365 -18.77 -11.23 -44.60
C GLN A 365 -18.96 -12.50 -45.44
N VAL A 366 -18.11 -12.76 -46.46
CA VAL A 366 -18.13 -14.03 -47.20
C VAL A 366 -17.88 -15.21 -46.24
N ASN A 367 -16.91 -15.07 -45.33
CA ASN A 367 -16.83 -15.94 -44.17
C ASN A 367 -17.81 -15.42 -43.10
N GLN A 368 -19.07 -15.84 -43.24
CA GLN A 368 -20.17 -15.34 -42.42
C GLN A 368 -19.89 -15.56 -40.93
N MET A 369 -20.16 -14.54 -40.11
CA MET A 369 -20.16 -14.65 -38.64
C MET A 369 -20.94 -15.90 -38.20
N LYS A 370 -20.41 -16.62 -37.23
CA LYS A 370 -21.05 -17.81 -36.66
C LYS A 370 -20.96 -17.73 -35.14
N PRO A 371 -21.91 -17.02 -34.49
CA PRO A 371 -21.92 -16.83 -33.04
C PRO A 371 -21.81 -18.13 -32.24
N TYR A 372 -22.51 -19.19 -32.67
CA TYR A 372 -22.56 -20.49 -32.00
C TYR A 372 -21.79 -21.55 -32.79
N VAL A 373 -20.68 -22.02 -32.24
CA VAL A 373 -19.81 -23.02 -32.84
C VAL A 373 -19.98 -24.35 -32.12
N LEU A 374 -20.75 -25.24 -32.73
CA LEU A 374 -20.84 -26.64 -32.33
C LEU A 374 -19.61 -27.39 -32.80
N LEU A 375 -18.97 -28.09 -31.88
CA LEU A 375 -17.91 -29.04 -32.20
C LEU A 375 -18.54 -30.40 -32.54
N PRO A 376 -18.01 -31.13 -33.55
CA PRO A 376 -18.41 -32.51 -33.78
C PRO A 376 -18.22 -33.35 -32.51
N PRO A 377 -19.04 -34.40 -32.28
CA PRO A 377 -18.83 -35.32 -31.17
C PRO A 377 -17.37 -35.81 -31.13
N HIS A 378 -16.75 -35.70 -29.96
CA HIS A 378 -15.35 -36.03 -29.77
C HIS A 378 -15.14 -36.67 -28.39
N GLU A 379 -14.06 -37.45 -28.26
CA GLU A 379 -13.71 -38.10 -26.99
C GLU A 379 -13.38 -37.07 -25.89
N PRO A 380 -13.59 -37.43 -24.61
CA PRO A 380 -13.13 -36.62 -23.51
C PRO A 380 -11.61 -36.46 -23.51
N PHE A 381 -11.12 -35.25 -23.27
CA PHE A 381 -9.70 -34.93 -23.23
C PHE A 381 -9.28 -34.34 -21.88
N PRO A 382 -7.98 -34.32 -21.56
CA PRO A 382 -7.47 -33.81 -20.28
C PRO A 382 -7.78 -32.32 -20.07
N MET A 383 -8.22 -31.99 -18.87
CA MET A 383 -8.56 -30.62 -18.45
C MET A 383 -8.13 -30.37 -16.99
N ALA A 384 -7.80 -29.13 -16.65
CA ALA A 384 -7.51 -28.76 -15.26
C ALA A 384 -8.04 -27.37 -14.89
N LEU A 385 -8.58 -27.22 -13.69
CA LEU A 385 -8.90 -25.90 -13.15
C LEU A 385 -7.64 -25.25 -12.60
N VAL A 386 -7.26 -24.13 -13.20
CA VAL A 386 -6.10 -23.30 -12.83
C VAL A 386 -6.59 -21.96 -12.31
N ASN A 387 -7.35 -22.03 -11.23
CA ASN A 387 -8.02 -20.89 -10.62
C ASN A 387 -7.07 -20.07 -9.74
N ARG A 388 -7.62 -18.99 -9.18
CA ARG A 388 -6.96 -18.10 -8.23
C ARG A 388 -7.96 -17.68 -7.17
N ALA A 389 -7.56 -17.71 -5.89
CA ALA A 389 -8.32 -17.12 -4.79
C ALA A 389 -8.17 -15.58 -4.73
N PRO A 390 -9.15 -14.83 -4.21
CA PRO A 390 -9.07 -13.37 -4.16
C PRO A 390 -8.08 -12.93 -3.09
N TYR A 391 -7.40 -11.80 -3.32
CA TYR A 391 -6.39 -11.26 -2.43
C TYR A 391 -6.62 -9.76 -2.17
N GLY A 392 -7.12 -9.47 -0.96
CA GLY A 392 -7.57 -8.13 -0.58
C GLY A 392 -6.47 -7.12 -0.20
N ALA A 393 -5.24 -7.57 0.05
CA ALA A 393 -4.20 -6.67 0.53
C ALA A 393 -3.69 -5.76 -0.61
N PRO A 394 -3.37 -4.49 -0.32
CA PRO A 394 -2.98 -3.49 -1.32
C PRO A 394 -1.51 -3.63 -1.73
N ASN A 395 -1.11 -4.82 -2.21
CA ASN A 395 0.24 -5.11 -2.67
C ASN A 395 0.25 -6.25 -3.70
N HIS A 396 1.37 -6.41 -4.41
CA HIS A 396 1.54 -7.43 -5.45
C HIS A 396 2.25 -8.71 -4.96
N SER A 397 2.14 -9.06 -3.68
CA SER A 397 2.85 -10.21 -3.12
C SER A 397 2.19 -11.57 -3.42
N ASN A 398 0.90 -11.59 -3.77
CA ASN A 398 0.17 -12.83 -4.02
C ASN A 398 0.36 -13.34 -5.45
N VAL A 399 1.58 -13.80 -5.75
CA VAL A 399 1.96 -14.29 -7.10
C VAL A 399 1.95 -15.81 -7.24
N HIS A 400 2.02 -16.54 -6.12
CA HIS A 400 2.09 -18.01 -6.11
C HIS A 400 0.69 -18.61 -6.11
N THR A 401 0.04 -18.63 -7.28
CA THR A 401 -1.31 -19.19 -7.48
C THR A 401 -1.34 -20.10 -8.72
N PRO A 402 -2.26 -21.08 -8.79
CA PRO A 402 -2.35 -21.98 -9.93
C PRO A 402 -2.52 -21.26 -11.27
N GLN A 403 -3.38 -20.23 -11.33
CA GLN A 403 -3.53 -19.37 -12.51
C GLN A 403 -2.19 -18.79 -12.98
N ASN A 404 -1.49 -18.09 -12.09
CA ASN A 404 -0.28 -17.36 -12.46
C ASN A 404 0.83 -18.33 -12.90
N ALA A 405 0.96 -19.45 -12.18
CA ALA A 405 1.90 -20.51 -12.55
C ALA A 405 1.54 -21.14 -13.90
N ALA A 406 0.26 -21.35 -14.20
CA ALA A 406 -0.19 -21.89 -15.47
C ALA A 406 0.12 -20.93 -16.63
N PHE A 407 -0.16 -19.64 -16.50
CA PHE A 407 0.18 -18.64 -17.53
C PHE A 407 1.69 -18.57 -17.78
N LEU A 408 2.50 -18.52 -16.72
CA LEU A 408 3.96 -18.45 -16.86
C LEU A 408 4.53 -19.74 -17.47
N ALA A 409 4.05 -20.91 -17.02
CA ALA A 409 4.50 -22.19 -17.57
C ALA A 409 4.08 -22.34 -19.04
N ALA A 410 2.88 -21.90 -19.42
CA ALA A 410 2.40 -21.89 -20.79
C ALA A 410 3.33 -21.07 -21.70
N ILE A 411 3.68 -19.85 -21.29
CA ILE A 411 4.58 -18.96 -22.06
C ILE A 411 6.01 -19.52 -22.11
N ASN A 412 6.50 -20.06 -20.99
CA ASN A 412 7.88 -20.55 -20.89
C ASN A 412 8.12 -21.85 -21.66
N ASN A 413 7.11 -22.71 -21.81
CA ASN A 413 7.23 -23.99 -22.51
C ASN A 413 6.69 -23.95 -23.95
N ALA A 414 6.18 -22.81 -24.43
CA ALA A 414 5.79 -22.66 -25.83
C ALA A 414 6.98 -22.84 -26.78
N GLU A 415 6.77 -23.60 -27.86
CA GLU A 415 7.80 -23.94 -28.85
C GLU A 415 7.61 -23.23 -30.20
N HIS A 416 6.37 -22.90 -30.58
CA HIS A 416 6.02 -22.41 -31.91
C HIS A 416 5.17 -21.14 -31.88
N SER A 417 4.07 -21.14 -31.13
CA SER A 417 3.12 -20.02 -31.10
C SER A 417 2.45 -19.82 -29.75
N ILE A 418 2.19 -18.55 -29.43
CA ILE A 418 1.34 -18.11 -28.34
C ILE A 418 0.29 -17.19 -28.96
N PHE A 419 -0.98 -17.52 -28.81
CA PHE A 419 -2.09 -16.63 -29.11
C PHE A 419 -2.75 -16.20 -27.81
N ILE A 420 -2.97 -14.90 -27.64
CA ILE A 420 -3.63 -14.30 -26.48
C ILE A 420 -4.74 -13.40 -26.98
N GLN A 421 -5.94 -13.52 -26.42
CA GLN A 421 -6.98 -12.51 -26.49
C GLN A 421 -7.44 -12.15 -25.08
N THR A 422 -7.32 -10.88 -24.72
CA THR A 422 -7.64 -10.34 -23.40
C THR A 422 -8.04 -8.88 -23.53
N PRO A 423 -9.01 -8.35 -22.75
CA PRO A 423 -9.33 -6.93 -22.79
C PRO A 423 -8.11 -6.05 -22.45
N ASN A 424 -7.38 -6.44 -21.40
CA ASN A 424 -6.20 -5.75 -20.90
C ASN A 424 -5.03 -6.74 -20.70
N MET A 425 -3.82 -6.27 -21.00
CA MET A 425 -2.58 -7.01 -20.77
C MET A 425 -1.50 -6.05 -20.25
N ASN A 426 -1.33 -6.00 -18.94
CA ASN A 426 -0.30 -5.18 -18.30
C ASN A 426 0.29 -5.78 -17.02
N ALA A 427 0.03 -7.06 -16.70
CA ALA A 427 0.66 -7.68 -15.54
C ALA A 427 2.18 -7.78 -15.75
N GLU A 428 2.97 -7.03 -14.95
CA GLU A 428 4.44 -6.96 -15.07
C GLU A 428 5.12 -8.35 -15.15
N PRO A 429 4.73 -9.36 -14.36
CA PRO A 429 5.40 -10.67 -14.40
C PRO A 429 5.27 -11.42 -15.72
N LEU A 430 4.35 -11.04 -16.61
CA LEU A 430 4.14 -11.70 -17.90
C LEU A 430 5.02 -11.14 -19.02
N LEU A 431 5.51 -9.89 -18.89
CA LEU A 431 6.11 -9.18 -20.02
C LEU A 431 7.46 -9.76 -20.43
N GLU A 432 8.36 -9.98 -19.48
CA GLU A 432 9.67 -10.58 -19.77
C GLU A 432 9.55 -12.04 -20.26
N PRO A 433 8.69 -12.91 -19.68
CA PRO A 433 8.41 -14.22 -20.26
C PRO A 433 7.95 -14.18 -21.72
N LEU A 434 7.07 -13.23 -22.09
CA LEU A 434 6.61 -13.07 -23.49
C LEU A 434 7.76 -12.64 -24.40
N LEU A 435 8.58 -11.66 -23.98
CA LEU A 435 9.79 -11.28 -24.72
C LEU A 435 10.77 -12.45 -24.83
N GLY A 436 10.92 -13.24 -23.78
CA GLY A 436 11.70 -14.46 -23.76
C GLY A 436 11.22 -15.48 -24.79
N ALA A 437 9.90 -15.68 -24.93
CA ALA A 437 9.33 -16.56 -25.95
C ALA A 437 9.66 -16.05 -27.36
N VAL A 438 9.47 -14.75 -27.63
CA VAL A 438 9.83 -14.12 -28.90
C VAL A 438 11.31 -14.35 -29.26
N ARG A 439 12.21 -14.12 -28.30
CA ARG A 439 13.66 -14.32 -28.45
C ARG A 439 14.04 -15.80 -28.69
N ARG A 440 13.26 -16.75 -28.17
CA ARG A 440 13.43 -18.20 -28.46
C ARG A 440 12.94 -18.61 -29.85
N GLY A 441 12.29 -17.71 -30.59
CA GLY A 441 11.76 -17.99 -31.92
C GLY A 441 10.24 -18.25 -31.97
N VAL A 442 9.54 -18.12 -30.86
CA VAL A 442 8.09 -18.33 -30.75
C VAL A 442 7.34 -17.11 -31.31
N THR A 443 6.28 -17.34 -32.10
CA THR A 443 5.40 -16.25 -32.57
C THR A 443 4.37 -15.92 -31.50
N VAL A 444 4.37 -14.69 -31.00
CA VAL A 444 3.43 -14.21 -29.98
C VAL A 444 2.42 -13.27 -30.65
N THR A 445 1.15 -13.66 -30.67
CA THR A 445 0.04 -12.85 -31.20
C THR A 445 -0.90 -12.45 -30.08
N CYS A 446 -1.14 -11.16 -29.90
CA CYS A 446 -2.04 -10.63 -28.87
C CYS A 446 -3.17 -9.82 -29.50
N TYR A 447 -4.41 -10.13 -29.17
CA TYR A 447 -5.59 -9.31 -29.49
C TYR A 447 -6.05 -8.60 -28.21
N LEU A 448 -5.87 -7.28 -28.19
CA LEU A 448 -6.14 -6.40 -27.05
C LEU A 448 -7.29 -5.45 -27.37
N CYS A 449 -8.01 -4.94 -26.37
CA CYS A 449 -9.07 -3.97 -26.60
C CYS A 449 -8.55 -2.53 -26.41
N LEU A 450 -8.73 -1.68 -27.42
CA LEU A 450 -8.29 -0.28 -27.35
C LEU A 450 -9.14 0.49 -26.33
N GLY A 451 -8.49 1.17 -25.38
CA GLY A 451 -9.17 2.00 -24.39
C GLY A 451 -9.88 1.25 -23.27
N TYR A 452 -9.69 -0.06 -23.16
CA TYR A 452 -10.43 -0.87 -22.19
C TYR A 452 -9.92 -0.59 -20.79
N ASN A 453 -10.78 -0.08 -19.90
CA ASN A 453 -10.42 0.31 -18.54
C ASN A 453 -9.19 1.23 -18.40
N ASP A 454 -8.82 2.02 -19.43
CA ASP A 454 -7.58 2.82 -19.41
C ASP A 454 -7.43 3.70 -18.16
N ALA A 455 -8.52 4.32 -17.69
CA ALA A 455 -8.51 5.11 -16.46
C ALA A 455 -8.12 4.28 -15.22
N GLY A 456 -8.58 3.02 -15.15
CA GLY A 456 -8.21 2.07 -14.11
C GLY A 456 -6.77 1.56 -14.27
N GLU A 457 -6.35 1.26 -15.50
CA GLU A 457 -4.99 0.78 -15.80
C GLU A 457 -3.89 1.85 -15.61
N LEU A 458 -4.29 3.14 -15.64
CA LEU A 458 -3.43 4.28 -15.31
C LEU A 458 -3.36 4.56 -13.80
N LEU A 459 -4.16 3.88 -12.96
CA LEU A 459 -4.03 4.04 -11.51
C LEU A 459 -2.66 3.54 -11.02
N PRO A 460 -2.16 4.07 -9.88
CA PRO A 460 -0.92 3.61 -9.29
C PRO A 460 -0.93 2.09 -9.10
N PHE A 461 0.23 1.50 -9.35
CA PHE A 461 0.44 0.05 -9.34
C PHE A 461 -0.22 -0.73 -10.50
N GLN A 462 -1.03 -0.15 -11.38
CA GLN A 462 -1.69 -0.89 -12.47
C GLN A 462 -0.87 -1.03 -13.78
N ASN A 463 0.37 -0.53 -13.83
CA ASN A 463 1.36 -0.76 -14.90
C ASN A 463 1.05 -0.20 -16.30
N GLY A 464 -0.05 0.55 -16.48
CA GLY A 464 -0.35 1.32 -17.71
C GLY A 464 -1.24 0.62 -18.73
N THR A 465 -1.62 1.34 -19.80
CA THR A 465 -2.61 0.88 -20.79
C THR A 465 -2.02 -0.09 -21.82
N ASN A 466 -2.89 -0.74 -22.61
CA ASN A 466 -2.46 -1.68 -23.66
C ASN A 466 -1.49 -1.04 -24.67
N GLU A 467 -1.68 0.23 -25.04
CA GLU A 467 -0.80 0.94 -25.98
C GLU A 467 0.60 1.15 -25.37
N MET A 468 0.68 1.52 -24.09
CA MET A 468 1.94 1.67 -23.36
C MET A 468 2.69 0.33 -23.23
N ILE A 469 1.97 -0.76 -22.96
CA ILE A 469 2.57 -2.09 -22.87
C ILE A 469 3.05 -2.58 -24.23
N SER A 470 2.26 -2.35 -25.28
CA SER A 470 2.63 -2.70 -26.65
C SER A 470 3.91 -1.97 -27.06
N HIS A 471 4.00 -0.67 -26.78
CA HIS A 471 5.20 0.12 -26.96
C HIS A 471 6.41 -0.48 -26.25
N ARG A 472 6.26 -0.77 -24.95
CA ARG A 472 7.35 -1.34 -24.14
C ARG A 472 7.81 -2.70 -24.66
N LEU A 473 6.91 -3.55 -25.12
CA LEU A 473 7.26 -4.85 -25.68
C LEU A 473 8.03 -4.70 -27.00
N TYR A 474 7.54 -3.88 -27.95
CA TYR A 474 8.23 -3.68 -29.23
C TYR A 474 9.59 -2.98 -29.10
N THR A 475 9.71 -2.01 -28.19
CA THR A 475 10.98 -1.28 -27.94
C THR A 475 12.02 -2.12 -27.20
N SER A 476 11.61 -3.19 -26.52
CA SER A 476 12.51 -4.12 -25.81
C SER A 476 13.10 -5.22 -26.70
N LEU A 477 12.73 -5.26 -27.99
CA LEU A 477 13.26 -6.18 -28.99
C LEU A 477 14.38 -5.49 -29.79
N GLU A 478 15.43 -6.22 -30.12
CA GLU A 478 16.63 -5.64 -30.74
C GLU A 478 16.61 -5.81 -32.26
N THR A 479 16.05 -6.91 -32.75
CA THR A 479 16.08 -7.26 -34.18
C THR A 479 14.71 -7.17 -34.86
N ASP A 480 14.70 -6.94 -36.18
CA ASP A 480 13.47 -6.94 -36.97
C ASP A 480 12.81 -8.33 -37.01
N GLU A 481 13.61 -9.40 -36.91
CA GLU A 481 13.13 -10.77 -36.85
C GLU A 481 12.36 -11.04 -35.55
N GLU A 482 12.87 -10.55 -34.42
CA GLU A 482 12.15 -10.56 -33.15
C GLU A 482 10.86 -9.73 -33.23
N ARG A 483 10.93 -8.50 -33.74
CA ARG A 483 9.75 -7.65 -33.91
C ARG A 483 8.68 -8.30 -34.80
N ALA A 484 9.07 -9.03 -35.84
CA ALA A 484 8.13 -9.73 -36.73
C ALA A 484 7.41 -10.93 -36.07
N ARG A 485 7.99 -11.48 -34.99
CA ARG A 485 7.39 -12.55 -34.19
C ARG A 485 6.40 -12.03 -33.15
N LEU A 486 6.51 -10.77 -32.72
CA LEU A 486 5.52 -10.13 -31.86
C LEU A 486 4.44 -9.44 -32.72
N ARG A 487 3.18 -9.86 -32.57
CA ARG A 487 2.05 -9.37 -33.37
C ARG A 487 0.91 -8.93 -32.48
N ILE A 488 0.93 -7.66 -32.08
CA ILE A 488 -0.13 -7.08 -31.25
C ILE A 488 -1.19 -6.44 -32.15
N HIS A 489 -2.46 -6.70 -31.86
CA HIS A 489 -3.60 -6.15 -32.58
C HIS A 489 -4.59 -5.51 -31.59
N ASN A 490 -5.15 -4.37 -31.98
CA ASN A 490 -6.32 -3.81 -31.34
C ASN A 490 -7.59 -4.44 -31.92
N TYR A 491 -8.56 -4.76 -31.05
CA TYR A 491 -9.82 -5.38 -31.42
C TYR A 491 -10.57 -4.57 -32.48
N VAL A 492 -11.03 -5.26 -33.53
CA VAL A 492 -11.87 -4.70 -34.59
C VAL A 492 -13.11 -5.58 -34.75
N GLY A 493 -14.29 -4.99 -34.55
CA GLY A 493 -15.57 -5.68 -34.71
C GLY A 493 -15.75 -6.29 -36.10
N LYS A 494 -16.59 -7.31 -36.22
CA LYS A 494 -16.81 -8.02 -37.50
C LYS A 494 -17.38 -7.12 -38.60
N ASP A 495 -18.07 -6.06 -38.21
CA ASP A 495 -18.65 -5.04 -39.07
C ASP A 495 -17.77 -3.79 -39.25
N GLN A 496 -16.56 -3.78 -38.66
CA GLN A 496 -15.66 -2.62 -38.66
C GLN A 496 -14.37 -2.86 -39.47
N THR A 497 -13.76 -1.77 -39.95
CA THR A 497 -12.44 -1.76 -40.61
C THR A 497 -11.31 -1.14 -39.79
N HIS A 498 -11.62 -0.62 -38.60
CA HIS A 498 -10.68 0.02 -37.70
C HIS A 498 -11.11 -0.19 -36.24
N PRO A 499 -10.17 -0.13 -35.27
CA PRO A 499 -10.51 -0.27 -33.86
C PRO A 499 -11.29 0.95 -33.37
N ILE A 500 -12.30 0.72 -32.53
CA ILE A 500 -13.06 1.78 -31.87
C ILE A 500 -12.66 1.82 -30.40
N HIS A 501 -12.28 2.99 -29.90
CA HIS A 501 -11.89 3.14 -28.50
C HIS A 501 -13.09 2.86 -27.56
N ASN A 502 -12.88 2.05 -26.52
CA ASN A 502 -13.93 1.56 -25.61
C ASN A 502 -14.72 2.68 -24.88
N HIS A 503 -14.18 3.90 -24.78
CA HIS A 503 -14.95 5.03 -24.21
C HIS A 503 -16.21 5.38 -25.01
N PHE A 504 -16.27 5.02 -26.31
CA PHE A 504 -17.45 5.24 -27.13
C PHE A 504 -18.56 4.21 -26.90
N LYS A 505 -18.25 3.08 -26.24
CA LYS A 505 -19.19 2.01 -25.92
C LYS A 505 -19.95 1.49 -27.15
N ARG A 506 -19.20 1.12 -28.19
CA ARG A 506 -19.74 0.65 -29.48
C ARG A 506 -19.26 -0.73 -29.92
N ARG A 507 -17.98 -1.04 -29.77
CA ARG A 507 -17.39 -2.33 -30.16
C ARG A 507 -16.18 -2.55 -29.27
N SER A 508 -16.37 -3.30 -28.20
CA SER A 508 -15.30 -3.70 -27.30
C SER A 508 -15.16 -5.21 -27.29
N CYS A 509 -14.08 -5.72 -26.68
CA CYS A 509 -13.89 -7.14 -26.50
C CYS A 509 -13.44 -7.45 -25.08
N HIS A 510 -13.99 -8.52 -24.52
CA HIS A 510 -13.73 -8.92 -23.15
C HIS A 510 -13.49 -10.43 -23.00
N ILE A 511 -13.15 -11.12 -24.09
CA ILE A 511 -12.68 -12.51 -24.11
C ILE A 511 -11.38 -12.65 -23.31
N LYS A 512 -11.20 -13.75 -22.57
CA LYS A 512 -9.91 -14.15 -21.96
C LYS A 512 -9.53 -15.56 -22.42
N LEU A 513 -8.54 -15.62 -23.31
CA LEU A 513 -8.12 -16.85 -23.96
C LEU A 513 -6.61 -16.81 -24.24
N MET A 514 -5.91 -17.89 -23.90
CA MET A 514 -4.52 -18.12 -24.26
C MET A 514 -4.41 -19.51 -24.93
N ILE A 515 -3.81 -19.59 -26.11
CA ILE A 515 -3.60 -20.85 -26.85
C ILE A 515 -2.11 -20.99 -27.13
N ILE A 516 -1.55 -22.16 -26.82
CA ILE A 516 -0.13 -22.48 -26.94
C ILE A 516 0.04 -23.60 -27.96
N ASP A 517 0.85 -23.32 -28.98
CA ASP A 517 1.22 -24.24 -30.06
C ASP A 517 0.03 -24.92 -30.75
N GLU A 518 -1.15 -24.30 -30.70
CA GLU A 518 -2.44 -24.85 -31.13
C GLU A 518 -2.77 -26.23 -30.51
N LYS A 519 -2.19 -26.55 -29.35
CA LYS A 519 -2.33 -27.85 -28.66
C LYS A 519 -3.03 -27.72 -27.32
N VAL A 520 -2.62 -26.74 -26.53
CA VAL A 520 -3.10 -26.49 -25.17
C VAL A 520 -3.67 -25.09 -25.09
N ALA A 521 -4.73 -24.90 -24.32
CA ALA A 521 -5.32 -23.58 -24.12
C ALA A 521 -5.75 -23.34 -22.67
N ILE A 522 -5.74 -22.08 -22.25
CA ILE A 522 -6.33 -21.61 -21.00
C ILE A 522 -7.44 -20.62 -21.36
N GLN A 523 -8.68 -20.95 -21.01
CA GLN A 523 -9.85 -20.09 -21.19
C GLN A 523 -10.51 -19.86 -19.83
N GLY A 524 -10.98 -18.64 -19.57
CA GLY A 524 -11.62 -18.36 -18.28
C GLY A 524 -11.96 -16.91 -18.02
N ASN A 525 -11.77 -16.50 -16.77
CA ASN A 525 -12.15 -15.19 -16.26
C ASN A 525 -10.97 -14.23 -16.10
N GLY A 526 -9.75 -14.74 -15.90
CA GLY A 526 -8.59 -13.93 -15.59
C GLY A 526 -8.10 -13.12 -16.77
N ASN A 527 -8.13 -11.79 -16.67
CA ASN A 527 -7.38 -10.94 -17.59
C ASN A 527 -5.88 -11.14 -17.35
N LEU A 528 -5.07 -10.69 -18.30
CA LEU A 528 -3.62 -10.59 -18.13
C LEU A 528 -3.19 -9.21 -17.61
N ASP A 529 -4.07 -8.55 -16.85
CA ASP A 529 -3.85 -7.26 -16.21
C ASP A 529 -3.45 -7.39 -14.74
N THR A 530 -2.97 -6.29 -14.17
CA THR A 530 -2.49 -6.21 -12.79
C THR A 530 -3.57 -6.67 -11.80
N GLN A 531 -4.80 -6.18 -11.93
CA GLN A 531 -5.89 -6.53 -11.03
C GLN A 531 -6.16 -8.05 -11.00
N SER A 532 -6.29 -8.68 -12.16
CA SER A 532 -6.55 -10.12 -12.29
C SER A 532 -5.37 -10.97 -11.87
N TYR A 533 -4.15 -10.47 -12.11
CA TYR A 533 -2.91 -11.19 -11.78
C TYR A 533 -2.59 -11.17 -10.28
N PHE A 534 -2.97 -10.12 -9.54
CA PHE A 534 -2.59 -9.95 -8.13
C PHE A 534 -3.75 -9.98 -7.14
N HIS A 535 -5.00 -9.76 -7.54
CA HIS A 535 -6.07 -9.47 -6.58
C HIS A 535 -7.37 -10.24 -6.79
N SER A 536 -7.79 -10.45 -8.03
CA SER A 536 -9.08 -11.08 -8.31
C SER A 536 -9.13 -12.57 -7.97
N GLN A 537 -10.30 -13.04 -7.57
CA GLN A 537 -10.66 -14.45 -7.67
C GLN A 537 -11.04 -14.77 -9.12
N GLU A 538 -10.46 -15.81 -9.68
CA GLU A 538 -10.63 -16.17 -11.10
C GLU A 538 -10.86 -17.67 -11.25
N ALA A 539 -11.73 -18.06 -12.18
CA ALA A 539 -11.86 -19.44 -12.64
C ALA A 539 -11.33 -19.57 -14.07
N ASN A 540 -10.43 -20.53 -14.28
CA ASN A 540 -9.85 -20.79 -15.60
C ASN A 540 -9.69 -22.29 -15.84
N LEU A 541 -9.94 -22.70 -17.08
CA LEU A 541 -9.83 -24.08 -17.53
C LEU A 541 -8.64 -24.22 -18.48
N LEU A 542 -7.65 -24.99 -18.07
CA LEU A 542 -6.58 -25.50 -18.92
C LEU A 542 -7.11 -26.73 -19.68
N ILE A 543 -6.94 -26.78 -20.99
CA ILE A 543 -7.37 -27.89 -21.84
C ILE A 543 -6.23 -28.42 -22.72
N ASP A 544 -6.26 -29.72 -23.01
CA ASP A 544 -5.29 -30.39 -23.90
C ASP A 544 -6.00 -31.00 -25.11
N SER A 545 -6.27 -30.16 -26.12
CA SER A 545 -6.97 -30.61 -27.33
C SER A 545 -6.63 -29.72 -28.53
N PRO A 546 -5.83 -30.22 -29.48
CA PRO A 546 -5.54 -29.49 -30.72
C PRO A 546 -6.77 -29.24 -31.58
N THR A 547 -7.79 -30.09 -31.48
CA THR A 547 -9.06 -29.91 -32.20
C THR A 547 -9.81 -28.69 -31.67
N VAL A 548 -9.93 -28.58 -30.34
CA VAL A 548 -10.62 -27.45 -29.70
C VAL A 548 -9.82 -26.16 -29.87
N CYS A 549 -8.49 -26.20 -29.69
CA CYS A 549 -7.63 -25.02 -29.87
C CYS A 549 -7.77 -24.40 -31.28
N ARG A 550 -7.76 -25.24 -32.33
CA ARG A 550 -7.95 -24.77 -33.71
C ARG A 550 -9.36 -24.25 -33.96
N ALA A 551 -10.38 -24.92 -33.45
CA ALA A 551 -11.76 -24.45 -33.55
C ALA A 551 -11.98 -23.12 -32.83
N TRP A 552 -11.34 -22.89 -31.69
CA TRP A 552 -11.37 -21.61 -30.98
C TRP A 552 -10.68 -20.50 -31.76
N LEU A 553 -9.49 -20.74 -32.33
CA LEU A 553 -8.84 -19.78 -33.21
C LEU A 553 -9.69 -19.43 -34.43
N GLU A 554 -10.35 -20.43 -35.04
CA GLU A 554 -11.27 -20.20 -36.16
C GLU A 554 -12.48 -19.38 -35.72
N ALA A 555 -13.16 -19.76 -34.63
CA ALA A 555 -14.34 -19.07 -34.10
C ALA A 555 -14.03 -17.60 -33.78
N VAL A 556 -12.92 -17.38 -33.09
CA VAL A 556 -12.42 -16.05 -32.74
C VAL A 556 -12.17 -15.21 -33.99
N ASN A 557 -11.43 -15.70 -34.98
CA ASN A 557 -11.14 -14.93 -36.20
C ASN A 557 -12.36 -14.81 -37.14
N ARG A 558 -13.34 -15.71 -37.04
CA ARG A 558 -14.56 -15.66 -37.84
C ARG A 558 -15.52 -14.58 -37.37
N ASN A 559 -15.56 -14.30 -36.07
CA ASN A 559 -16.53 -13.40 -35.45
C ASN A 559 -16.00 -11.99 -35.16
N GLN A 560 -14.82 -11.64 -35.69
CA GLN A 560 -14.24 -10.30 -35.62
C GLN A 560 -13.32 -10.05 -36.82
N ASN A 561 -12.91 -8.80 -37.07
CA ASN A 561 -11.93 -8.48 -38.13
C ASN A 561 -10.54 -8.10 -37.59
N THR A 562 -10.29 -8.32 -36.29
CA THR A 562 -9.04 -7.99 -35.60
C THR A 562 -7.77 -8.44 -36.33
N ALA A 563 -7.74 -9.68 -36.84
CA ALA A 563 -6.58 -10.20 -37.58
C ALA A 563 -6.26 -9.41 -38.85
N LYS A 564 -7.30 -8.88 -39.50
CA LYS A 564 -7.22 -8.21 -40.80
C LYS A 564 -6.88 -6.74 -40.65
N TYR A 565 -7.49 -6.07 -39.68
CA TYR A 565 -7.45 -4.61 -39.54
C TYR A 565 -6.81 -4.11 -38.26
N GLY A 566 -6.57 -4.97 -37.26
CA GLY A 566 -6.19 -4.54 -35.93
C GLY A 566 -4.69 -4.36 -35.68
N LEU A 567 -3.81 -4.75 -36.60
CA LEU A 567 -2.36 -4.81 -36.36
C LEU A 567 -1.79 -3.43 -35.98
N VAL A 568 -1.07 -3.37 -34.86
CA VAL A 568 -0.40 -2.13 -34.41
C VAL A 568 0.96 -1.96 -35.09
N SER A 569 1.45 -0.73 -35.14
CA SER A 569 2.77 -0.40 -35.67
C SER A 569 3.86 -0.98 -34.74
N PRO A 570 4.84 -1.74 -35.26
CA PRO A 570 5.96 -2.23 -34.45
C PRO A 570 6.96 -1.13 -34.08
N LYS A 571 6.78 0.11 -34.56
CA LYS A 571 7.66 1.24 -34.24
C LYS A 571 7.35 1.86 -32.87
N ASP A 572 6.07 1.94 -32.54
CA ASP A 572 5.56 2.62 -31.35
C ASP A 572 4.53 1.79 -30.59
N GLY A 573 4.02 0.69 -31.15
CA GLY A 573 3.04 -0.18 -30.49
C GLY A 573 1.60 0.34 -30.56
N CYS A 574 1.35 1.41 -31.32
CA CYS A 574 0.01 2.00 -31.49
C CYS A 574 -0.60 1.60 -32.84
N TRP A 575 -1.93 1.59 -32.93
CA TRP A 575 -2.60 1.44 -34.22
C TRP A 575 -2.63 2.78 -34.94
N HIS A 576 -2.42 2.78 -36.26
CA HIS A 576 -2.49 3.99 -37.08
C HIS A 576 -3.38 3.74 -38.28
N ASP A 577 -4.20 4.73 -38.62
CA ASP A 577 -5.04 4.68 -39.81
C ASP A 577 -4.17 4.46 -41.06
N PRO A 578 -4.41 3.41 -41.86
CA PRO A 578 -3.58 3.10 -43.02
C PRO A 578 -3.56 4.18 -44.10
N VAL A 579 -4.55 5.08 -44.12
CA VAL A 579 -4.71 6.15 -45.10
C VAL A 579 -4.17 7.47 -44.55
N THR A 580 -4.55 7.87 -43.33
CA THR A 580 -4.19 9.18 -42.75
C THR A 580 -2.90 9.13 -41.91
N GLY A 581 -2.55 7.97 -41.36
CA GLY A 581 -1.45 7.78 -40.40
C GLY A 581 -1.77 8.26 -38.98
N GLU A 582 -2.99 8.73 -38.72
CA GLU A 582 -3.42 9.24 -37.41
C GLU A 582 -3.78 8.11 -36.45
N LEU A 583 -3.71 8.37 -35.15
CA LEU A 583 -4.23 7.47 -34.12
C LEU A 583 -5.76 7.40 -34.19
N PRO A 584 -6.39 6.28 -33.77
CA PRO A 584 -7.85 6.20 -33.64
C PRO A 584 -8.39 7.32 -32.75
N GLU A 585 -9.59 7.79 -33.05
CA GLU A 585 -10.29 8.73 -32.19
C GLU A 585 -10.38 8.19 -30.75
N GLY A 586 -10.05 9.04 -29.77
CA GLY A 586 -10.06 8.69 -28.35
C GLY A 586 -8.80 7.96 -27.84
N SER A 587 -7.92 7.46 -28.73
CA SER A 587 -6.62 6.91 -28.31
C SER A 587 -5.77 7.98 -27.63
N ILE A 588 -5.11 7.57 -26.55
CA ILE A 588 -4.14 8.39 -25.81
C ILE A 588 -2.69 8.06 -26.19
N GLY A 589 -2.47 7.08 -27.07
CA GLY A 589 -1.16 6.65 -27.54
C GLY A 589 -0.24 6.16 -26.41
N ILE A 590 1.07 6.31 -26.63
CA ILE A 590 2.11 5.93 -25.66
C ILE A 590 2.35 6.99 -24.58
N ASP A 591 1.95 8.23 -24.87
CA ASP A 591 2.07 9.36 -23.97
C ASP A 591 0.64 9.81 -23.61
N PRO A 592 0.11 9.39 -22.45
CA PRO A 592 -1.23 9.79 -22.02
C PRO A 592 -1.40 11.31 -21.84
N GLY A 593 -0.34 12.12 -22.02
CA GLY A 593 -0.34 13.55 -21.83
C GLY A 593 -0.75 13.92 -20.41
N SER A 594 -1.32 15.11 -20.23
CA SER A 594 -1.95 15.53 -18.97
C SER A 594 -3.29 14.83 -18.67
N ILE A 595 -3.73 13.90 -19.51
CA ILE A 595 -4.88 12.98 -19.29
C ILE A 595 -4.39 11.58 -18.89
N SER A 596 -3.14 11.49 -18.50
CA SER A 596 -2.84 10.68 -17.34
C SER A 596 -3.61 11.28 -16.17
N ILE A 597 -4.46 10.49 -15.50
CA ILE A 597 -4.37 10.50 -14.04
C ILE A 597 -3.00 9.85 -13.77
N SER A 598 -1.88 10.44 -14.21
CA SER A 598 -1.20 11.41 -13.41
C SER A 598 -1.94 11.69 -12.11
N ILE A 599 -1.86 10.71 -11.20
CA ILE A 599 -1.03 11.15 -10.10
C ILE A 599 0.29 11.48 -10.78
N PRO A 600 0.78 12.74 -10.77
CA PRO A 600 2.19 12.98 -11.12
C PRO A 600 3.02 11.86 -10.46
N MET A 601 4.31 11.60 -10.78
CA MET A 601 5.13 10.93 -9.74
C MET A 601 4.70 11.54 -8.42
N MET A 602 3.96 10.80 -7.55
CA MET A 602 2.99 11.51 -6.69
C MET A 602 3.89 12.46 -5.96
N GLU A 603 3.70 13.77 -6.21
CA GLU A 603 4.80 14.64 -5.85
C GLU A 603 4.76 14.55 -4.35
N TYR A 604 5.90 14.15 -3.75
CA TYR A 604 5.96 14.08 -2.30
C TYR A 604 5.36 15.37 -1.75
N ASP A 605 4.47 15.24 -0.78
CA ASP A 605 3.67 16.37 -0.29
C ASP A 605 4.55 17.62 -0.17
N PRO A 606 4.12 18.81 -0.62
CA PRO A 606 4.99 19.98 -0.78
C PRO A 606 5.94 20.24 0.42
N PRO A 607 5.51 20.10 1.69
CA PRO A 607 6.41 20.26 2.83
C PRO A 607 7.60 19.28 2.86
N ILE A 608 7.45 18.07 2.31
CA ILE A 608 8.54 17.10 2.14
C ILE A 608 9.55 17.59 1.10
N ARG A 609 9.06 18.01 -0.07
CA ARG A 609 9.92 18.49 -1.17
C ARG A 609 10.63 19.79 -0.83
N GLU A 610 9.96 20.70 -0.14
CA GLU A 610 10.55 21.97 0.29
C GLU A 610 11.72 21.77 1.26
N ILE A 611 11.64 20.78 2.16
CA ILE A 611 12.76 20.39 3.01
C ILE A 611 13.91 19.85 2.16
N THR A 612 13.64 18.92 1.24
CA THR A 612 14.67 18.36 0.36
C THR A 612 15.35 19.46 -0.47
N GLN A 613 14.56 20.34 -1.08
CA GLN A 613 15.06 21.48 -1.85
C GLN A 613 15.97 22.38 -1.00
N TYR A 614 15.56 22.67 0.24
CA TYR A 614 16.35 23.47 1.17
C TYR A 614 17.65 22.77 1.57
N VAL A 615 17.60 21.46 1.84
CA VAL A 615 18.79 20.69 2.24
C VAL A 615 19.82 20.61 1.10
N PHE A 616 19.38 20.38 -0.14
CA PHE A 616 20.29 20.18 -1.27
C PHE A 616 20.80 21.48 -1.89
N HIS A 617 19.95 22.52 -1.97
CA HIS A 617 20.24 23.66 -2.85
C HIS A 617 20.31 25.01 -2.14
N HIS A 618 19.90 25.12 -0.88
CA HIS A 618 20.03 26.38 -0.17
C HIS A 618 21.49 26.64 0.23
N GLU A 619 22.09 27.63 -0.42
CA GLU A 619 23.44 28.11 -0.13
C GLU A 619 23.43 29.19 0.95
N ILE A 620 24.40 29.13 1.87
CA ILE A 620 24.54 30.11 2.95
C ILE A 620 25.84 30.90 2.70
N PRO A 621 25.77 32.22 2.48
CA PRO A 621 26.95 33.03 2.22
C PRO A 621 27.96 32.95 3.37
N PRO A 622 29.28 32.95 3.11
CA PRO A 622 30.30 32.96 4.17
C PRO A 622 30.19 34.16 5.12
N SER A 623 29.63 35.28 4.66
CA SER A 623 29.38 36.50 5.45
C SER A 623 28.16 36.41 6.36
N ASP A 624 27.37 35.34 6.27
CA ASP A 624 26.14 35.19 7.03
C ASP A 624 26.42 34.98 8.53
N THR A 625 25.70 35.69 9.40
CA THR A 625 25.83 35.58 10.86
C THR A 625 25.34 34.24 11.43
N ALA A 626 24.74 33.38 10.61
CA ALA A 626 24.41 32.00 10.95
C ALA A 626 25.65 31.15 11.29
N TRP A 627 26.80 31.37 10.64
CA TRP A 627 28.02 30.60 10.90
C TRP A 627 28.57 30.78 12.32
N PRO A 628 28.79 32.00 12.83
CA PRO A 628 29.19 32.18 14.24
C PRO A 628 28.09 31.72 15.20
N ALA A 629 26.80 31.89 14.88
CA ALA A 629 25.71 31.38 15.70
C ALA A 629 25.72 29.84 15.80
N ALA A 630 25.97 29.14 14.70
CA ALA A 630 26.12 27.69 14.64
C ALA A 630 27.30 27.18 15.48
N ARG A 631 28.43 27.90 15.46
CA ARG A 631 29.58 27.57 16.32
C ARG A 631 29.23 27.71 17.80
N THR A 632 28.56 28.79 18.18
CA THR A 632 28.08 28.98 19.56
C THR A 632 27.13 27.86 19.98
N ALA A 633 26.19 27.49 19.12
CA ALA A 633 25.24 26.42 19.40
C ALA A 633 25.89 25.04 19.52
N LEU A 634 26.86 24.74 18.64
CA LEU A 634 27.66 23.52 18.72
C LEU A 634 28.42 23.42 20.05
N LEU A 635 29.10 24.50 20.44
CA LEU A 635 29.85 24.53 21.70
C LEU A 635 28.91 24.38 22.91
N ASP A 636 27.77 25.09 22.93
CA ASP A 636 26.78 24.96 24.00
C ASP A 636 26.27 23.51 24.15
N ALA A 637 25.88 22.88 23.04
CA ALA A 637 25.39 21.50 23.03
C ALA A 637 26.44 20.49 23.48
N LEU A 638 27.70 20.64 23.04
CA LEU A 638 28.81 19.80 23.49
C LEU A 638 29.11 20.00 24.97
N GLY A 639 29.08 21.24 25.45
CA GLY A 639 29.20 21.54 26.88
C GLY A 639 28.12 20.84 27.69
N CYS A 640 26.86 20.86 27.23
CA CYS A 640 25.76 20.14 27.88
C CYS A 640 25.99 18.62 27.86
N ALA A 641 26.48 18.07 26.75
CA ALA A 641 26.81 16.65 26.66
C ALA A 641 27.85 16.22 27.70
N ILE A 642 28.92 17.00 27.89
CA ILE A 642 29.96 16.73 28.89
C ILE A 642 29.43 16.92 30.32
N GLU A 643 28.58 17.92 30.56
CA GLU A 643 27.95 18.12 31.87
C GLU A 643 27.08 16.92 32.26
N THR A 644 26.27 16.40 31.33
CA THR A 644 25.47 15.19 31.55
C THR A 644 26.35 13.97 31.78
N ALA A 645 27.41 13.78 30.97
CA ALA A 645 28.32 12.65 31.10
C ALA A 645 29.04 12.61 32.46
N HIS A 646 29.31 13.78 33.04
CA HIS A 646 29.92 13.90 34.36
C HIS A 646 28.90 13.81 35.50
N SER A 647 27.77 14.52 35.37
CA SER A 647 26.94 14.91 36.52
C SER A 647 25.64 14.14 36.63
N SER A 648 25.24 13.37 35.60
CA SER A 648 23.97 12.64 35.58
C SER A 648 24.19 11.12 35.56
N ALA A 649 24.15 10.49 36.73
CA ALA A 649 24.23 9.03 36.83
C ALA A 649 23.07 8.34 36.07
N GLU A 650 21.86 8.90 36.15
CA GLU A 650 20.68 8.35 35.46
C GLU A 650 20.79 8.48 33.94
N GLY A 651 21.28 9.62 33.43
CA GLY A 651 21.51 9.80 32.00
C GLY A 651 22.61 8.89 31.46
N VAL A 652 23.72 8.74 32.22
CA VAL A 652 24.84 7.86 31.86
C VAL A 652 24.43 6.37 31.87
N ALA A 653 23.52 5.97 32.76
CA ALA A 653 23.03 4.59 32.83
C ALA A 653 22.26 4.14 31.57
N LEU A 654 21.79 5.08 30.74
CA LEU A 654 21.12 4.78 29.47
C LEU A 654 22.10 4.59 28.30
N LEU A 655 23.39 4.84 28.51
CA LEU A 655 24.41 4.83 27.47
C LEU A 655 24.97 3.43 27.18
N GLY A 656 25.58 3.25 26.02
CA GLY A 656 26.27 2.02 25.66
C GLY A 656 25.53 1.15 24.64
N PRO A 657 26.16 0.04 24.22
CA PRO A 657 25.57 -0.87 23.24
C PRO A 657 24.35 -1.57 23.82
N VAL A 658 23.44 -2.03 22.95
CA VAL A 658 22.27 -2.81 23.37
C VAL A 658 22.70 -4.12 24.04
N VAL A 659 23.76 -4.74 23.52
CA VAL A 659 24.39 -5.94 24.08
C VAL A 659 25.78 -5.58 24.58
N GLU A 660 26.01 -5.74 25.88
CA GLU A 660 27.31 -5.47 26.50
C GLU A 660 28.42 -6.29 25.83
N GLY A 661 29.59 -5.67 25.64
CA GLY A 661 30.72 -6.29 24.96
C GLY A 661 30.67 -6.24 23.43
N SER A 662 29.59 -5.73 22.82
CA SER A 662 29.54 -5.53 21.36
C SER A 662 30.67 -4.64 20.86
N SER A 663 31.26 -5.01 19.73
CA SER A 663 32.28 -4.21 19.04
C SER A 663 31.76 -3.70 17.71
N THR A 664 31.86 -2.39 17.48
CA THR A 664 31.55 -1.78 16.17
C THR A 664 32.83 -1.18 15.57
N PRO A 665 33.49 -1.88 14.63
CA PRO A 665 34.65 -1.32 13.92
C PRO A 665 34.30 0.00 13.26
N HIS A 666 35.16 1.01 13.43
CA HIS A 666 34.97 2.35 12.86
C HIS A 666 33.66 3.04 13.29
N GLY A 667 33.08 2.61 14.41
CA GLY A 667 31.86 3.20 14.97
C GLY A 667 32.05 4.62 15.51
N PHE A 668 30.94 5.29 15.78
CA PHE A 668 30.89 6.58 16.43
C PHE A 668 31.45 6.51 17.85
N ARG A 669 32.36 7.43 18.19
CA ARG A 669 32.90 7.54 19.56
C ARG A 669 32.11 8.58 20.35
N VAL A 670 31.44 8.15 21.42
CA VAL A 670 30.53 9.01 22.20
C VAL A 670 31.35 10.01 23.06
N PRO A 671 31.17 11.35 22.87
CA PRO A 671 31.86 12.38 23.63
C PRO A 671 31.80 12.19 25.15
N GLY A 672 32.93 12.46 25.84
CA GLY A 672 33.06 12.30 27.29
C GLY A 672 33.17 10.86 27.77
N THR A 673 33.13 9.86 26.88
CA THR A 673 33.13 8.44 27.25
C THR A 673 34.16 7.64 26.44
N ARG A 674 34.28 6.34 26.74
CA ARG A 674 35.05 5.36 25.94
C ARG A 674 34.18 4.57 24.95
N ILE A 675 32.89 4.88 24.87
CA ILE A 675 31.89 4.06 24.21
C ILE A 675 32.02 4.26 22.68
N VAL A 676 32.03 3.14 21.95
CA VAL A 676 32.09 3.12 20.47
C VAL A 676 30.91 2.30 19.95
N LEU A 677 30.12 2.89 19.05
CA LEU A 677 28.82 2.36 18.66
C LEU A 677 28.57 2.46 17.16
N ASP A 678 27.60 1.70 16.67
CA ASP A 678 27.01 1.97 15.36
C ASP A 678 26.33 3.36 15.34
N PRO A 679 26.14 3.97 14.15
CA PRO A 679 25.59 5.32 14.05
C PRO A 679 24.15 5.45 14.60
N VAL A 680 23.37 4.37 14.63
CA VAL A 680 21.99 4.39 15.15
C VAL A 680 22.01 4.52 16.66
N ARG A 681 22.75 3.63 17.35
CA ARG A 681 22.88 3.69 18.82
C ARG A 681 23.72 4.88 19.27
N GLY A 682 24.71 5.27 18.48
CA GLY A 682 25.52 6.47 18.69
C GLY A 682 24.67 7.74 18.73
N ALA A 683 23.72 7.86 17.78
CA ALA A 683 22.79 8.99 17.74
C ALA A 683 21.89 9.07 18.98
N PHE A 684 21.41 7.92 19.48
CA PHE A 684 20.68 7.87 20.76
C PHE A 684 21.53 8.41 21.90
N ASN A 685 22.78 7.91 22.04
CA ASN A 685 23.62 8.25 23.18
C ASN A 685 24.07 9.71 23.21
N LEU A 686 24.46 10.28 22.07
CA LEU A 686 24.77 11.72 22.04
C LEU A 686 23.52 12.57 22.28
N GLY A 687 22.37 12.20 21.70
CA GLY A 687 21.11 12.92 21.94
C GLY A 687 20.69 12.91 23.41
N VAL A 688 20.85 11.78 24.11
CA VAL A 688 20.65 11.68 25.57
C VAL A 688 21.60 12.65 26.29
N LEU A 689 22.91 12.60 25.99
CA LEU A 689 23.89 13.45 26.67
C LEU A 689 23.57 14.95 26.52
N ILE A 690 23.17 15.39 25.33
CA ILE A 690 22.82 16.79 25.07
C ILE A 690 21.56 17.20 25.86
N ARG A 691 20.52 16.35 25.84
CA ARG A 691 19.16 16.74 26.27
C ARG A 691 18.85 16.48 27.73
N TYR A 692 19.51 15.52 28.39
CA TYR A 692 19.05 14.94 29.65
C TYR A 692 18.80 15.95 30.77
N LEU A 693 19.75 16.85 30.98
CA LEU A 693 19.71 17.88 32.03
C LEU A 693 18.87 19.10 31.64
N ASP A 694 18.27 19.12 30.45
CA ASP A 694 17.47 20.23 29.94
C ASP A 694 18.21 21.58 29.92
N HIS A 695 19.54 21.53 29.77
CA HIS A 695 20.41 22.71 29.81
C HIS A 695 20.82 23.20 28.41
N ASN A 696 20.43 22.50 27.35
CA ASN A 696 20.69 22.88 25.97
C ASN A 696 19.75 24.01 25.49
N ASP A 697 20.02 24.51 24.29
CA ASP A 697 19.25 25.59 23.67
C ASP A 697 17.74 25.30 23.56
N ALA A 698 16.94 26.34 23.31
CA ALA A 698 15.50 26.21 23.13
C ALA A 698 14.99 27.21 22.09
N LEU A 699 13.94 26.84 21.37
CA LEU A 699 13.14 27.76 20.58
C LEU A 699 11.67 27.63 20.97
N GLY A 700 11.02 28.77 21.14
CA GLY A 700 9.61 28.85 21.41
C GLY A 700 8.81 29.27 20.17
N GLY A 701 7.68 28.61 19.91
CA GLY A 701 6.70 28.97 18.90
C GLY A 701 5.30 28.60 19.36
N MET A 702 4.46 28.18 18.42
CA MET A 702 3.22 27.45 18.70
C MET A 702 3.50 26.04 19.23
N GLU A 703 4.64 25.47 18.82
CA GLU A 703 5.31 24.33 19.46
C GLU A 703 6.62 24.78 20.13
N TRP A 704 7.12 23.99 21.08
CA TRP A 704 8.41 24.23 21.73
C TRP A 704 9.39 23.11 21.40
N GLY A 705 10.68 23.42 21.33
CA GLY A 705 11.68 22.38 21.16
C GLY A 705 13.12 22.85 21.32
N HIS A 706 14.03 21.91 21.16
CA HIS A 706 15.48 22.11 21.33
C HIS A 706 16.18 21.70 20.03
N PRO A 707 16.48 22.64 19.12
CA PRO A 707 17.08 22.29 17.84
C PRO A 707 18.48 21.66 17.94
N SER A 708 19.23 21.93 19.03
CA SER A 708 20.51 21.27 19.30
C SER A 708 20.43 19.75 19.42
N ASP A 709 19.25 19.19 19.70
CA ASP A 709 19.06 17.75 19.81
C ASP A 709 19.48 17.01 18.52
N ASN A 710 19.29 17.63 17.35
CA ASN A 710 19.66 17.05 16.04
C ASN A 710 21.16 16.78 15.89
N LEU A 711 22.02 17.43 16.69
CA LEU A 711 23.45 17.15 16.72
C LEU A 711 23.73 15.67 17.05
N GLY A 712 22.85 15.03 17.82
CA GLY A 712 22.90 13.61 18.13
C GLY A 712 23.03 12.75 16.87
N ALA A 713 22.11 12.92 15.92
CA ALA A 713 22.11 12.19 14.65
C ALA A 713 23.23 12.64 13.72
N ILE A 714 23.44 13.96 13.60
CA ILE A 714 24.40 14.56 12.66
C ILE A 714 25.83 14.11 12.98
N LEU A 715 26.30 14.34 14.20
CA LEU A 715 27.69 14.06 14.56
C LEU A 715 27.98 12.55 14.57
N ALA A 716 27.02 11.73 15.01
CA ALA A 716 27.16 10.28 15.03
C ALA A 716 27.33 9.70 13.62
N VAL A 717 26.54 10.16 12.65
CA VAL A 717 26.64 9.71 11.26
C VAL A 717 27.91 10.25 10.60
N MET A 718 28.24 11.52 10.79
CA MET A 718 29.44 12.11 10.17
C MET A 718 30.73 11.44 10.65
N ASP A 719 30.88 11.19 11.95
CA ASP A 719 32.07 10.53 12.51
C ASP A 719 32.18 9.07 12.02
N TRP A 720 31.08 8.32 12.03
CA TRP A 720 31.05 6.96 11.50
C TRP A 720 31.44 6.91 10.02
N LEU A 721 30.89 7.81 9.20
CA LEU A 721 31.23 7.89 7.79
C LEU A 721 32.70 8.26 7.60
N ASP A 722 33.23 9.23 8.34
CA ASP A 722 34.60 9.72 8.18
C ASP A 722 35.61 8.62 8.55
N ARG A 723 35.37 7.94 9.68
CA ARG A 723 36.18 6.78 10.09
C ARG A 723 36.10 5.63 9.09
N SER A 724 34.90 5.32 8.59
CA SER A 724 34.69 4.20 7.65
C SER A 724 35.32 4.51 6.28
N THR A 725 35.24 5.75 5.82
CA THR A 725 35.89 6.19 4.58
C THR A 725 37.40 6.24 4.73
N HIS A 726 37.93 6.73 5.85
CA HIS A 726 39.35 6.69 6.16
C HIS A 726 39.89 5.24 6.17
N ALA A 727 39.13 4.32 6.78
CA ALA A 727 39.44 2.90 6.81
C ALA A 727 39.15 2.17 5.49
N ARG A 728 38.63 2.87 4.47
CA ARG A 728 38.25 2.33 3.15
C ARG A 728 37.22 1.19 3.21
N THR A 729 36.38 1.17 4.24
CA THR A 729 35.28 0.21 4.39
C THR A 729 34.00 0.69 3.71
N ILE A 730 33.85 2.01 3.51
CA ILE A 730 32.72 2.63 2.81
C ILE A 730 33.26 3.68 1.84
N SER A 731 32.79 3.64 0.58
CA SER A 731 32.93 4.77 -0.35
C SER A 731 31.82 5.78 -0.07
N HIS A 732 32.20 6.97 0.36
CA HIS A 732 31.26 8.06 0.70
C HIS A 732 31.03 8.97 -0.51
N THR A 733 29.75 9.24 -0.83
CA THR A 733 29.32 10.02 -1.99
C THR A 733 28.57 11.30 -1.61
N GLY A 734 28.38 11.56 -0.31
CA GLY A 734 27.73 12.76 0.18
C GLY A 734 28.69 13.95 0.34
N PRO A 735 28.29 15.00 1.07
CA PRO A 735 29.11 16.19 1.25
C PRO A 735 30.42 15.89 2.02
N PRO A 736 31.46 16.74 1.90
CA PRO A 736 32.72 16.56 2.60
C PRO A 736 32.54 16.45 4.12
N LEU A 737 33.22 15.50 4.77
CA LEU A 737 33.09 15.25 6.20
C LEU A 737 34.04 16.18 6.99
N THR A 738 33.66 17.45 7.07
CA THR A 738 34.46 18.53 7.66
C THR A 738 33.64 19.36 8.64
N MET A 739 34.32 20.15 9.48
CA MET A 739 33.69 21.09 10.41
C MET A 739 32.77 22.08 9.71
N HIS A 740 33.10 22.55 8.51
CA HIS A 740 32.19 23.39 7.72
C HIS A 740 30.86 22.69 7.45
N THR A 741 30.90 21.43 7.00
CA THR A 741 29.69 20.65 6.74
C THR A 741 28.90 20.35 8.01
N LEU A 742 29.56 20.13 9.15
CA LEU A 742 28.88 19.96 10.44
C LEU A 742 28.10 21.22 10.83
N LEU A 743 28.71 22.40 10.70
CA LEU A 743 28.04 23.67 10.97
C LEU A 743 26.89 23.91 9.99
N LEU A 744 27.08 23.61 8.71
CA LEU A 744 26.03 23.70 7.69
C LEU A 744 24.84 22.76 7.99
N ALA A 745 25.12 21.52 8.36
CA ALA A 745 24.13 20.52 8.75
C ALA A 745 23.32 21.00 9.97
N LEU A 746 23.98 21.60 10.97
CA LEU A 746 23.29 22.20 12.12
C LEU A 746 22.39 23.36 11.70
N ILE A 747 22.87 24.30 10.89
CA ILE A 747 22.05 25.43 10.43
C ILE A 747 20.79 24.90 9.72
N LYS A 748 20.94 23.91 8.83
CA LYS A 748 19.81 23.34 8.09
C LYS A 748 18.84 22.60 9.01
N ALA A 749 19.31 21.77 9.94
CA ALA A 749 18.45 21.07 10.88
C ALA A 749 17.68 22.03 11.78
N TYR A 750 18.35 23.09 12.26
CA TYR A 750 17.74 24.12 13.08
C TYR A 750 16.63 24.84 12.34
N GLU A 751 16.85 25.22 11.09
CA GLU A 751 15.84 25.92 10.30
C GLU A 751 14.62 25.02 10.00
N ILE A 752 14.83 23.74 9.67
CA ILE A 752 13.73 22.79 9.43
C ILE A 752 12.85 22.68 10.68
N GLN A 753 13.42 22.31 11.82
CA GLN A 753 12.65 22.21 13.07
C GLN A 753 12.05 23.55 13.49
N GLY A 754 12.81 24.63 13.32
CA GLY A 754 12.44 26.01 13.57
C GLY A 754 11.20 26.50 12.84
N CYS A 755 11.19 26.40 11.50
CA CYS A 755 10.07 26.88 10.71
C CYS A 755 8.77 26.12 11.02
N TYR A 756 8.86 24.81 11.23
CA TYR A 756 7.69 24.01 11.63
C TYR A 756 7.14 24.43 12.99
N GLN A 757 7.97 24.55 14.04
CA GLN A 757 7.46 24.82 15.39
C GLN A 757 6.84 26.22 15.57
N LEU A 758 7.14 27.18 14.69
CA LEU A 758 6.63 28.56 14.82
C LEU A 758 5.10 28.64 14.71
N LYS A 759 4.47 27.82 13.85
CA LYS A 759 3.02 27.88 13.59
C LYS A 759 2.29 26.56 13.77
N ASN A 760 3.00 25.43 13.86
CA ASN A 760 2.41 24.09 13.93
C ASN A 760 2.53 23.52 15.35
N ALA A 761 1.41 23.49 16.10
CA ALA A 761 1.37 23.02 17.50
C ALA A 761 1.06 21.52 17.60
N PHE A 762 2.06 20.65 17.53
CA PHE A 762 1.89 19.19 17.70
C PHE A 762 1.38 18.85 19.11
N ASN A 763 1.76 19.65 20.11
CA ASN A 763 1.29 19.56 21.47
C ASN A 763 -0.25 19.67 21.55
N ALA A 764 -0.89 20.48 20.71
CA ALA A 764 -2.35 20.64 20.72
C ALA A 764 -3.07 19.35 20.30
N PHE A 765 -2.39 18.48 19.56
CA PHE A 765 -2.87 17.15 19.14
C PHE A 765 -2.32 16.00 20.01
N GLY A 766 -1.68 16.32 21.14
CA GLY A 766 -1.18 15.32 22.10
C GLY A 766 0.16 14.67 21.73
N LEU A 767 0.79 15.09 20.63
CA LEU A 767 2.10 14.62 20.20
C LEU A 767 3.25 15.38 20.89
N ASP A 768 4.41 14.75 21.01
CA ASP A 768 5.63 15.41 21.47
C ASP A 768 6.40 16.06 20.32
N HIS A 769 7.06 17.18 20.61
CA HIS A 769 7.81 17.98 19.64
C HIS A 769 8.98 17.25 18.98
N VAL A 770 9.43 16.13 19.58
CA VAL A 770 10.54 15.33 19.04
C VAL A 770 10.24 14.71 17.67
N VAL A 771 8.99 14.74 17.19
CA VAL A 771 8.68 14.52 15.77
C VAL A 771 9.48 15.45 14.85
N LEU A 772 9.70 16.70 15.25
CA LEU A 772 10.47 17.67 14.49
C LEU A 772 11.99 17.43 14.56
N VAL A 773 12.48 16.86 15.67
CA VAL A 773 13.86 16.37 15.78
C VAL A 773 14.05 15.20 14.81
N LYS A 774 13.10 14.25 14.78
CA LYS A 774 13.12 13.12 13.84
C LYS A 774 13.12 13.61 12.39
N LEU A 775 12.27 14.58 12.05
CA LEU A 775 12.15 15.18 10.73
C LEU A 775 13.44 15.86 10.26
N ALA A 776 13.95 16.81 11.04
CA ALA A 776 15.14 17.59 10.68
C ALA A 776 16.39 16.70 10.62
N SER A 777 16.56 15.80 11.59
CA SER A 777 17.65 14.84 11.60
C SER A 777 17.59 13.90 10.40
N ALA A 778 16.41 13.36 10.03
CA ALA A 778 16.30 12.39 8.94
C ALA A 778 16.63 13.02 7.59
N ALA A 779 16.16 14.25 7.33
CA ALA A 779 16.45 14.98 6.10
C ALA A 779 17.96 15.28 5.95
N VAL A 780 18.58 15.81 7.01
CA VAL A 780 20.02 16.15 6.98
C VAL A 780 20.89 14.90 6.95
N VAL A 781 20.53 13.83 7.67
CA VAL A 781 21.25 12.55 7.63
C VAL A 781 21.16 11.88 6.26
N ALA A 782 20.00 11.92 5.58
CA ALA A 782 19.88 11.41 4.22
C ALA A 782 20.88 12.09 3.26
N TRP A 783 20.98 13.42 3.34
CA TRP A 783 21.96 14.19 2.59
C TRP A 783 23.41 13.85 2.97
N LEU A 784 23.71 13.75 4.26
CA LEU A 784 25.02 13.35 4.77
C LEU A 784 25.42 11.92 4.36
N LEU A 785 24.46 11.03 4.10
CA LEU A 785 24.72 9.67 3.62
C LEU A 785 24.99 9.61 2.11
N GLY A 786 24.80 10.72 1.39
CA GLY A 786 24.90 10.78 -0.07
C GLY A 786 23.70 10.17 -0.79
N LEU A 787 22.52 10.18 -0.17
CA LEU A 787 21.27 9.78 -0.82
C LEU A 787 20.84 10.82 -1.86
N SER A 788 20.11 10.39 -2.88
CA SER A 788 19.51 11.31 -3.86
C SER A 788 18.39 12.17 -3.23
N GLU A 789 17.97 13.23 -3.93
CA GLU A 789 16.80 14.03 -3.52
C GLU A 789 15.54 13.16 -3.39
N GLU A 790 15.34 12.20 -4.29
CA GLU A 790 14.22 11.25 -4.23
C GLU A 790 14.30 10.34 -2.99
N GLN A 791 15.47 9.79 -2.70
CA GLN A 791 15.70 9.01 -1.48
C GLN A 791 15.57 9.87 -0.21
N THR A 792 15.89 11.16 -0.29
CA THR A 792 15.67 12.09 0.82
C THR A 792 14.18 12.35 1.04
N ASN A 793 13.41 12.58 -0.03
CA ASN A 793 11.95 12.66 0.02
C ASN A 793 11.35 11.37 0.61
N ALA A 794 11.85 10.20 0.18
CA ALA A 794 11.42 8.92 0.71
C ALA A 794 11.71 8.81 2.22
N THR A 795 12.91 9.19 2.65
CA THR A 795 13.31 9.21 4.07
C THR A 795 12.40 10.10 4.90
N ILE A 796 12.09 11.30 4.41
CA ILE A 796 11.18 12.23 5.08
C ILE A 796 9.75 11.69 5.12
N SER A 797 9.26 11.02 4.07
CA SER A 797 7.93 10.40 4.09
C SER A 797 7.80 9.32 5.16
N HIS A 798 8.86 8.53 5.38
CA HIS A 798 8.92 7.54 6.46
C HIS A 798 8.82 8.19 7.84
N VAL A 799 9.34 9.40 8.03
CA VAL A 799 9.17 10.14 9.30
C VAL A 799 7.70 10.34 9.61
N TRP A 800 6.88 10.70 8.63
CA TRP A 800 5.46 11.01 8.82
C TRP A 800 4.56 9.77 8.93
N MET A 801 4.97 8.66 8.31
CA MET A 801 4.32 7.36 8.48
C MET A 801 4.72 6.67 9.80
N ASP A 802 5.80 7.09 10.44
CA ASP A 802 6.27 6.52 11.69
C ASP A 802 5.35 6.83 12.88
N GLY A 803 5.37 5.96 13.88
CA GLY A 803 4.67 6.20 15.14
C GLY A 803 5.24 7.44 15.85
N GLN A 804 4.39 8.44 16.10
CA GLN A 804 4.80 9.64 16.84
C GLN A 804 4.57 9.47 18.34
N PRO A 805 5.57 9.75 19.19
CA PRO A 805 5.40 9.61 20.62
C PRO A 805 4.39 10.64 21.14
N THR A 806 3.48 10.19 22.02
CA THR A 806 2.63 11.10 22.79
C THR A 806 3.48 11.89 23.79
N ARG A 807 3.05 13.10 24.17
CA ARG A 807 3.79 13.94 25.13
C ARG A 807 3.41 13.71 26.60
N VAL A 808 2.76 12.59 26.94
CA VAL A 808 2.24 12.33 28.30
C VAL A 808 3.34 12.45 29.36
N TYR A 809 4.57 12.05 29.06
CA TYR A 809 5.72 12.15 29.98
C TYR A 809 6.20 13.59 30.25
N ARG A 810 5.58 14.61 29.64
CA ARG A 810 5.80 16.04 29.92
C ARG A 810 4.59 16.71 30.57
N SER A 811 3.46 16.01 30.72
CA SER A 811 2.23 16.60 31.25
C SER A 811 2.20 16.58 32.78
N ALA A 812 1.43 17.50 33.35
CA ALA A 812 1.20 17.58 34.78
C ALA A 812 0.67 16.25 35.33
N GLY A 813 1.25 15.76 36.43
CA GLY A 813 0.90 14.48 37.05
C GLY A 813 1.58 13.23 36.45
N ASN A 814 2.16 13.33 35.24
CA ASN A 814 2.84 12.23 34.55
C ASN A 814 4.29 12.58 34.12
N THR A 815 4.86 13.68 34.62
CA THR A 815 6.20 14.12 34.23
C THR A 815 7.26 13.11 34.73
N ILE A 816 8.00 12.49 33.81
CA ILE A 816 9.02 11.45 34.07
C ILE A 816 10.30 11.67 33.24
N PRO A 817 11.41 10.96 33.55
CA PRO A 817 12.70 11.13 32.88
C PRO A 817 12.73 10.90 31.36
N ARG A 818 11.69 10.29 30.76
CA ARG A 818 11.56 10.21 29.29
C ARG A 818 11.69 11.55 28.59
N LYS A 819 11.31 12.65 29.26
CA LYS A 819 11.52 14.02 28.76
C LYS A 819 12.98 14.31 28.37
N GLY A 820 13.94 13.68 29.06
CA GLY A 820 15.39 13.89 28.90
C GLY A 820 16.05 12.98 27.86
N TRP A 821 15.36 11.94 27.37
CA TRP A 821 15.92 11.02 26.36
C TRP A 821 15.06 10.84 25.10
N ALA A 822 13.84 11.37 25.07
CA ALA A 822 12.95 11.27 23.90
C ALA A 822 13.55 11.86 22.61
N ALA A 823 14.36 12.91 22.72
CA ALA A 823 15.02 13.49 21.55
C ALA A 823 16.17 12.62 21.02
N GLY A 824 16.89 11.92 21.91
CA GLY A 824 17.86 10.90 21.50
C GLY A 824 17.21 9.72 20.78
N ASP A 825 16.02 9.29 21.24
CA ASP A 825 15.21 8.26 20.55
C ASP A 825 14.76 8.73 19.15
N ALA A 826 14.37 9.99 19.01
CA ALA A 826 14.06 10.59 17.70
C ALA A 826 15.29 10.64 16.77
N CYS A 827 16.47 10.98 17.29
CA CYS A 827 17.73 10.95 16.53
C CYS A 827 18.07 9.55 16.05
N MET A 828 17.98 8.55 16.94
CA MET A 828 18.17 7.14 16.60
C MET A 828 17.23 6.70 15.48
N ARG A 829 15.95 7.05 15.59
CA ARG A 829 14.94 6.70 14.60
C ARG A 829 15.21 7.36 13.25
N ALA A 830 15.60 8.64 13.23
CA ALA A 830 15.98 9.35 12.01
C ALA A 830 17.12 8.67 11.25
N VAL A 831 18.20 8.30 11.95
CA VAL A 831 19.33 7.57 11.35
C VAL A 831 18.89 6.21 10.83
N HIS A 832 18.07 5.48 11.60
CA HIS A 832 17.56 4.17 11.19
C HIS A 832 16.72 4.26 9.91
N LEU A 833 15.79 5.21 9.82
CA LEU A 833 14.94 5.40 8.62
C LEU A 833 15.78 5.72 7.37
N ALA A 834 16.76 6.62 7.49
CA ALA A 834 17.65 6.95 6.38
C ALA A 834 18.49 5.74 5.91
N LEU A 835 18.96 4.91 6.85
CA LEU A 835 19.68 3.67 6.52
C LEU A 835 18.80 2.62 5.83
N LEU A 836 17.50 2.54 6.17
CA LEU A 836 16.55 1.66 5.48
C LEU A 836 16.33 2.12 4.04
N VAL A 837 16.13 3.42 3.81
CA VAL A 837 15.99 3.97 2.45
C VAL A 837 17.27 3.80 1.64
N ARG A 838 18.45 3.94 2.27
CA ARG A 838 19.74 3.61 1.64
C ARG A 838 19.80 2.16 1.14
N LYS A 839 19.01 1.25 1.71
CA LYS A 839 18.88 -0.16 1.27
C LYS A 839 17.76 -0.37 0.23
N GLY A 840 17.23 0.69 -0.37
CA GLY A 840 16.25 0.64 -1.45
C GLY A 840 14.79 0.62 -0.98
N GLN A 841 14.50 0.96 0.29
CA GLN A 841 13.12 1.07 0.73
C GLN A 841 12.43 2.30 0.08
N PRO A 842 11.28 2.12 -0.59
CA PRO A 842 10.55 3.21 -1.22
C PRO A 842 9.89 4.11 -0.17
N GLY A 843 9.62 5.36 -0.53
CA GLY A 843 8.79 6.27 0.27
C GLY A 843 7.34 6.31 -0.20
N ALA A 844 6.50 7.04 0.55
CA ALA A 844 5.10 7.25 0.20
C ALA A 844 4.86 8.75 -0.02
N PRO A 845 4.58 9.19 -1.26
CA PRO A 845 4.48 10.61 -1.52
C PRO A 845 3.37 11.37 -0.79
N GLY A 846 2.21 10.74 -0.63
CA GLY A 846 1.09 11.31 0.11
C GLY A 846 1.13 11.03 1.62
N ALA A 847 2.31 10.85 2.23
CA ALA A 847 2.43 10.51 3.66
C ALA A 847 1.75 11.53 4.60
N LEU A 848 1.61 12.79 4.16
CA LEU A 848 0.85 13.82 4.87
C LEU A 848 -0.60 13.87 4.40
N SER A 849 -0.85 13.94 3.09
CA SER A 849 -2.16 14.31 2.51
C SER A 849 -3.13 13.15 2.24
N SER A 850 -2.65 11.90 2.16
CA SER A 850 -3.51 10.76 1.78
C SER A 850 -4.74 10.66 2.67
N VAL A 851 -5.90 10.37 2.11
CA VAL A 851 -7.15 10.17 2.86
C VAL A 851 -7.57 8.70 2.71
N PRO A 852 -7.93 8.00 3.80
CA PRO A 852 -8.08 8.51 5.17
C PRO A 852 -6.82 8.44 6.05
N PHE A 853 -5.68 7.94 5.54
CA PHE A 853 -4.57 7.46 6.39
C PHE A 853 -3.41 8.43 6.63
N GLY A 854 -3.30 9.51 5.85
CA GLY A 854 -2.21 10.47 5.91
C GLY A 854 -2.15 11.22 7.25
N PHE A 855 -0.97 11.73 7.57
CA PHE A 855 -0.70 12.39 8.85
C PHE A 855 -1.67 13.52 9.16
N TYR A 856 -2.09 14.31 8.17
CA TYR A 856 -3.09 15.37 8.36
C TYR A 856 -4.43 14.82 8.81
N ALA A 857 -4.96 13.83 8.09
CA ALA A 857 -6.27 13.26 8.37
C ALA A 857 -6.32 12.52 9.71
N ARG A 858 -5.26 11.79 10.07
CA ARG A 858 -5.25 10.91 11.26
C ARG A 858 -4.74 11.57 12.53
N THR A 859 -3.83 12.54 12.41
CA THR A 859 -3.01 12.96 13.56
C THR A 859 -2.96 14.47 13.76
N PHE A 860 -2.97 15.26 12.70
CA PHE A 860 -2.74 16.72 12.77
C PHE A 860 -3.95 17.60 12.39
N GLY A 861 -5.11 16.97 12.17
CA GLY A 861 -6.37 17.63 11.80
C GLY A 861 -6.51 17.84 10.29
N ALA A 862 -7.55 17.24 9.70
CA ALA A 862 -7.73 17.12 8.25
C ALA A 862 -7.83 18.44 7.46
N THR A 863 -8.07 19.58 8.12
CA THR A 863 -8.41 20.86 7.46
C THR A 863 -7.30 21.91 7.43
N ARG A 864 -6.18 21.72 8.15
CA ARG A 864 -5.23 22.82 8.40
C ARG A 864 -3.88 22.72 7.66
N GLY A 865 -3.40 21.52 7.35
CA GLY A 865 -2.05 21.34 6.79
C GLY A 865 -0.95 21.94 7.69
N PHE A 866 0.29 22.04 7.17
CA PHE A 866 1.35 22.79 7.85
C PHE A 866 1.36 24.26 7.42
N GLU A 867 1.47 25.16 8.38
CA GLU A 867 1.59 26.60 8.17
C GLU A 867 3.01 27.06 8.47
N PHE A 868 3.56 27.97 7.68
CA PHE A 868 4.91 28.51 7.89
C PHE A 868 4.87 30.02 8.02
N ALA A 869 5.50 30.57 9.06
CA ALA A 869 5.62 32.02 9.22
C ALA A 869 6.63 32.66 8.25
N ARG A 870 7.49 31.82 7.64
CA ARG A 870 8.61 32.20 6.80
C ARG A 870 9.09 30.99 5.99
N PRO A 871 9.70 31.19 4.81
CA PRO A 871 10.44 30.13 4.12
C PRO A 871 11.70 29.73 4.91
N PHE A 872 12.26 28.56 4.59
CA PHE A 872 13.55 28.14 5.14
C PHE A 872 14.67 29.11 4.73
N GLY A 873 15.43 29.58 5.71
CA GLY A 873 16.67 30.32 5.52
C GLY A 873 17.66 29.94 6.61
N THR A 874 18.00 30.88 7.49
CA THR A 874 18.95 30.65 8.60
C THR A 874 18.58 31.45 9.84
N TRP A 875 17.29 31.72 10.06
CA TRP A 875 16.84 32.53 11.20
C TRP A 875 16.88 31.77 12.51
N THR A 876 16.53 30.49 12.52
CA THR A 876 16.37 29.75 13.77
C THR A 876 17.66 29.66 14.55
N ILE A 877 18.77 29.29 13.89
CA ILE A 877 20.08 29.23 14.53
C ILE A 877 20.51 30.58 15.15
N ARG A 878 20.04 31.70 14.60
CA ARG A 878 20.34 33.05 15.09
C ARG A 878 19.41 33.53 16.21
N ASN A 879 18.32 32.80 16.50
CA ASN A 879 17.25 33.24 17.39
C ASN A 879 16.86 32.20 18.44
N VAL A 880 17.64 31.12 18.59
CA VAL A 880 17.49 30.21 19.74
C VAL A 880 17.84 30.94 21.04
N LEU A 881 17.20 30.52 22.14
CA LEU A 881 17.55 30.89 23.49
C LEU A 881 18.58 29.90 24.02
N PHE A 882 19.70 30.38 24.54
CA PHE A 882 20.65 29.56 25.28
C PHE A 882 20.32 29.55 26.77
N LYS A 883 20.14 28.36 27.36
CA LYS A 883 19.98 28.25 28.81
C LYS A 883 21.34 28.39 29.47
N VAL A 884 21.68 29.60 29.89
CA VAL A 884 22.93 29.89 30.63
C VAL A 884 22.83 29.57 32.13
N MET A 885 21.65 29.12 32.57
CA MET A 885 21.37 28.60 33.89
C MET A 885 20.42 27.40 33.79
N PRO A 886 20.50 26.42 34.70
CA PRO A 886 19.72 25.19 34.65
C PRO A 886 18.29 25.43 35.17
N VAL A 887 17.51 26.21 34.43
CA VAL A 887 16.08 26.44 34.66
C VAL A 887 15.36 26.25 33.33
N GLU A 888 14.07 25.94 33.37
CA GLU A 888 13.24 25.95 32.16
C GLU A 888 13.28 27.36 31.52
N GLY A 889 13.37 27.43 30.18
CA GLY A 889 13.72 28.66 29.46
C GLY A 889 12.76 29.83 29.70
N HIS A 890 11.48 29.55 29.91
CA HIS A 890 10.46 30.57 30.19
C HIS A 890 10.57 31.14 31.61
N ALA A 891 11.33 30.50 32.51
CA ALA A 891 11.55 30.98 33.87
C ALA A 891 12.77 31.91 34.01
N ILE A 892 13.69 31.95 33.04
CA ILE A 892 14.97 32.69 33.18
C ILE A 892 14.72 34.16 33.50
N ALA A 893 13.83 34.83 32.76
CA ALA A 893 13.50 36.24 33.00
C ALA A 893 12.90 36.48 34.40
N ALA A 894 12.06 35.56 34.89
CA ALA A 894 11.47 35.65 36.22
C ALA A 894 12.51 35.45 37.32
N VAL A 895 13.47 34.53 37.13
CA VAL A 895 14.60 34.32 38.04
C VAL A 895 15.51 35.55 38.09
N GLU A 896 15.83 36.15 36.94
CA GLU A 896 16.61 37.39 36.91
C GLU A 896 15.89 38.54 37.62
N ALA A 897 14.59 38.72 37.35
CA ALA A 897 13.77 39.71 38.02
C ALA A 897 13.73 39.46 39.55
N ALA A 898 13.63 38.20 39.95
CA ALA A 898 13.65 37.81 41.36
C ALA A 898 15.00 38.11 42.03
N LEU A 899 16.13 37.90 41.36
CA LEU A 899 17.46 38.25 41.89
C LEU A 899 17.66 39.77 42.00
N VAL A 900 17.07 40.56 41.10
CA VAL A 900 17.02 42.03 41.27
C VAL A 900 16.16 42.40 42.47
N GLN A 901 14.97 41.79 42.63
CA GLN A 901 14.13 42.03 43.80
C GLN A 901 14.82 41.60 45.10
N ARG A 902 15.59 40.50 45.09
CA ARG A 902 16.36 40.06 46.25
C ARG A 902 17.39 41.12 46.68
N ARG A 903 18.12 41.70 45.73
CA ARG A 903 19.05 42.80 46.01
C ARG A 903 18.34 44.03 46.58
N LYS A 904 17.14 44.36 46.08
CA LYS A 904 16.31 45.43 46.66
C LYS A 904 15.91 45.12 48.11
N LEU A 905 15.55 43.88 48.42
CA LEU A 905 15.24 43.44 49.80
C LEU A 905 16.47 43.56 50.72
N ASP A 906 17.64 43.11 50.26
CA ASP A 906 18.88 43.18 51.04
C ASP A 906 19.25 44.64 51.35
N HIS A 907 19.09 45.57 50.40
CA HIS A 907 19.31 47.01 50.62
C HIS A 907 18.34 47.63 51.64
N LEU A 908 17.13 47.08 51.78
CA LEU A 908 16.15 47.50 52.77
C LEU A 908 16.30 46.77 54.12
N GLY A 909 17.30 45.89 54.26
CA GLY A 909 17.48 45.05 55.44
C GLY A 909 16.34 44.03 55.64
N CYS A 910 15.60 43.72 54.58
CA CYS A 910 14.46 42.81 54.60
C CYS A 910 14.86 41.41 54.11
N THR A 911 14.21 40.38 54.65
CA THR A 911 14.38 38.98 54.24
C THR A 911 13.17 38.47 53.45
N PRO A 912 13.30 37.39 52.64
CA PRO A 912 12.16 36.79 51.95
C PRO A 912 11.01 36.35 52.87
N ALA A 913 11.29 36.10 54.17
CA ALA A 913 10.27 35.77 55.15
C ALA A 913 9.22 36.88 55.36
N GLN A 914 9.63 38.15 55.17
CA GLN A 914 8.77 39.34 55.32
C GLN A 914 7.91 39.64 54.08
N ILE A 915 8.03 38.83 53.03
CA ILE A 915 7.19 38.94 51.84
C ILE A 915 5.76 38.49 52.19
N ALA A 916 4.78 39.33 51.86
CA ALA A 916 3.36 39.01 51.94
C ALA A 916 2.82 38.39 50.65
N ARG A 917 3.24 38.92 49.49
CA ARG A 917 2.76 38.46 48.18
C ARG A 917 3.80 38.71 47.10
N ILE A 918 3.86 37.82 46.12
CA ILE A 918 4.64 37.98 44.89
C ILE A 918 3.68 37.91 43.72
N GLU A 919 3.67 38.93 42.87
CA GLU A 919 2.91 38.92 41.63
C GLU A 919 3.89 38.75 40.46
N ILE A 920 3.63 37.76 39.61
CA ILE A 920 4.45 37.43 38.45
C ILE A 920 3.59 37.59 37.21
N ARG A 921 3.88 38.60 36.39
CA ARG A 921 3.34 38.69 35.02
C ARG A 921 4.27 37.96 34.07
N THR A 922 3.72 37.13 33.20
CA THR A 922 4.51 36.31 32.27
C THR A 922 3.73 36.00 30.99
N THR A 923 4.36 35.31 30.05
CA THR A 923 3.74 34.91 28.78
C THR A 923 2.73 33.77 28.99
N ALA A 924 1.78 33.62 28.06
CA ALA A 924 0.86 32.49 28.05
C ALA A 924 1.58 31.13 27.97
N ALA A 925 2.74 31.08 27.29
CA ALA A 925 3.57 29.87 27.22
C ALA A 925 4.15 29.49 28.60
N ALA A 926 4.71 30.47 29.34
CA ALA A 926 5.21 30.23 30.69
C ALA A 926 4.10 29.74 31.63
N ASP A 927 2.91 30.33 31.53
CA ASP A 927 1.75 29.89 32.31
C ASP A 927 1.37 28.43 31.99
N LEU A 928 1.32 28.08 30.71
CA LEU A 928 0.94 26.74 30.27
C LEU A 928 1.97 25.65 30.67
N ILE A 929 3.28 25.97 30.61
CA ILE A 929 4.35 24.96 30.76
C ILE A 929 4.78 24.80 32.22
N ILE A 930 4.98 25.92 32.93
CA ILE A 930 5.72 25.94 34.20
C ILE A 930 4.94 26.52 35.38
N ASN A 931 3.67 26.94 35.21
CA ASN A 931 2.83 27.31 36.36
C ASN A 931 2.29 26.04 37.06
N LYS A 932 2.97 25.59 38.12
CA LYS A 932 2.60 24.38 38.88
C LYS A 932 2.22 24.71 40.32
N ARG A 933 1.11 24.13 40.80
CA ARG A 933 0.65 24.20 42.19
C ARG A 933 0.73 22.82 42.85
N GLY A 934 0.81 22.81 44.18
CA GLY A 934 0.82 21.58 44.98
C GLY A 934 2.22 20.93 45.10
N ARG A 935 2.25 19.64 45.44
CA ARG A 935 3.48 18.89 45.73
C ARG A 935 4.26 18.56 44.46
N LEU A 936 5.57 18.82 44.47
CA LEU A 936 6.52 18.49 43.40
C LEU A 936 7.23 17.17 43.75
N ARG A 937 7.26 16.19 42.84
CA ARG A 937 7.62 14.79 43.19
C ARG A 937 9.05 14.41 42.88
N ASN A 938 9.66 15.03 41.88
CA ASN A 938 11.00 14.69 41.39
C ASN A 938 11.74 15.95 40.92
N ALA A 939 13.02 15.82 40.56
CA ALA A 939 13.82 16.94 40.05
C ALA A 939 13.20 17.60 38.81
N ALA A 940 12.61 16.79 37.91
CA ALA A 940 11.95 17.25 36.70
C ALA A 940 10.64 18.03 36.94
N ASP A 941 10.03 17.90 38.12
CA ASP A 941 8.90 18.73 38.53
C ASP A 941 9.36 20.10 39.02
N ARG A 942 10.53 20.15 39.68
CA ARG A 942 11.08 21.33 40.34
C ARG A 942 11.71 22.31 39.33
N ASP A 943 12.47 21.79 38.37
CA ASP A 943 13.05 22.60 37.29
C ASP A 943 11.96 23.21 36.36
N HIS A 944 10.77 22.58 36.28
CA HIS A 944 9.60 23.00 35.51
C HIS A 944 8.49 23.61 36.40
N CYS A 945 8.84 24.27 37.50
CA CYS A 945 7.89 25.02 38.33
C CYS A 945 8.39 26.45 38.53
N LEU A 946 7.74 27.41 37.85
CA LEU A 946 8.05 28.85 37.91
C LEU A 946 8.13 29.34 39.35
N GLN A 947 7.16 28.93 40.18
CA GLN A 947 7.12 29.32 41.58
C GLN A 947 8.30 28.75 42.38
N TYR A 948 8.72 27.52 42.08
CA TYR A 948 9.83 26.89 42.77
C TYR A 948 11.15 27.60 42.47
N VAL A 949 11.46 27.84 41.19
CA VAL A 949 12.72 28.46 40.78
C VAL A 949 12.82 29.92 41.20
N VAL A 950 11.70 30.66 41.20
CA VAL A 950 11.65 32.04 41.74
C VAL A 950 11.83 32.05 43.26
N ALA A 951 11.17 31.14 43.98
CA ALA A 951 11.30 31.05 45.44
C ALA A 951 12.73 30.66 45.85
N LEU A 952 13.30 29.67 45.14
CA LEU A 952 14.68 29.24 45.31
C LEU A 952 15.66 30.39 45.06
N ALA A 953 15.51 31.14 43.97
CA ALA A 953 16.38 32.28 43.68
C ALA A 953 16.31 33.38 44.75
N LEU A 954 15.11 33.68 45.27
CA LEU A 954 14.92 34.66 46.35
C LEU A 954 15.56 34.19 47.67
N LEU A 955 15.41 32.91 48.02
CA LEU A 955 15.95 32.36 49.27
C LEU A 955 17.46 32.17 49.21
N LYS A 956 17.96 31.57 48.12
CA LYS A 956 19.38 31.34 47.87
C LYS A 956 20.15 32.63 47.65
N GLY A 957 19.50 33.66 47.07
CA GLY A 957 20.14 34.91 46.67
C GLY A 957 21.12 34.77 45.49
N ALA A 958 21.11 33.61 44.84
CA ALA A 958 21.95 33.30 43.69
C ALA A 958 21.16 32.47 42.67
N VAL A 959 21.71 32.32 41.47
CA VAL A 959 21.12 31.53 40.40
C VAL A 959 20.97 30.06 40.84
N PRO A 960 19.84 29.40 40.54
CA PRO A 960 19.68 27.96 40.76
C PRO A 960 20.76 27.12 40.05
N GLU A 961 21.18 26.03 40.68
CA GLU A 961 22.13 25.06 40.12
C GLU A 961 21.45 23.69 40.00
N VAL A 962 21.96 22.80 39.13
CA VAL A 962 21.39 21.46 38.89
C VAL A 962 21.17 20.68 40.19
N ARG A 963 22.15 20.75 41.12
CA ARG A 963 22.08 20.09 42.43
C ARG A 963 20.93 20.55 43.32
N ASP A 964 20.42 21.77 43.13
CA ASP A 964 19.35 22.32 43.95
C ASP A 964 18.02 21.58 43.72
N TYR A 965 17.87 20.92 42.57
CA TYR A 965 16.67 20.14 42.24
C TYR A 965 16.77 18.67 42.59
N ALA A 966 17.93 18.15 42.98
CA ALA A 966 18.09 16.73 43.32
C ALA A 966 17.20 16.35 44.52
N ASP A 967 16.74 15.09 44.61
CA ASP A 967 15.85 14.67 45.70
C ASP A 967 16.48 14.80 47.10
N GLY A 968 17.81 14.72 47.19
CA GLY A 968 18.56 14.95 48.42
C GLY A 968 18.87 16.42 48.72
N SER A 969 18.41 17.37 47.91
CA SER A 969 18.65 18.80 48.12
C SER A 969 17.89 19.34 49.33
N PRO A 970 18.50 20.23 50.15
CA PRO A 970 17.84 20.82 51.31
C PRO A 970 16.60 21.65 50.93
N TRP A 971 16.52 22.11 49.69
CA TRP A 971 15.39 22.90 49.18
C TRP A 971 14.12 22.07 48.99
N VAL A 972 14.23 20.75 48.85
CA VAL A 972 13.08 19.85 48.60
C VAL A 972 12.15 19.76 49.82
N THR A 973 12.72 19.84 51.02
CA THR A 973 11.98 19.76 52.29
C THR A 973 11.84 21.13 52.98
N SER A 974 12.18 22.22 52.30
CA SER A 974 12.17 23.57 52.89
C SER A 974 10.76 24.11 53.05
N ALA A 975 10.30 24.25 54.30
CA ALA A 975 9.03 24.86 54.64
C ALA A 975 8.95 26.34 54.22
N GLU A 976 10.08 27.06 54.24
CA GLU A 976 10.15 28.45 53.80
C GLU A 976 9.93 28.59 52.30
N LEU A 977 10.52 27.68 51.51
CA LEU A 977 10.36 27.65 50.06
C LEU A 977 8.89 27.37 49.71
N ASP A 978 8.29 26.35 50.32
CA ASP A 978 6.89 26.01 50.11
C ASP A 978 5.93 27.14 50.54
N ALA A 979 6.21 27.80 51.66
CA ALA A 979 5.46 28.96 52.11
C ALA A 979 5.56 30.13 51.11
N LEU A 980 6.75 30.37 50.53
CA LEU A 980 6.95 31.43 49.55
C LEU A 980 6.24 31.13 48.23
N ARG A 981 6.24 29.87 47.78
CA ARG A 981 5.45 29.41 46.62
C ARG A 981 3.95 29.68 46.83
N GLY A 982 3.44 29.46 48.04
CA GLY A 982 2.04 29.72 48.39
C GLY A 982 1.62 31.20 48.32
N LYS A 983 2.58 32.14 48.30
CA LYS A 983 2.35 33.59 48.19
C LYS A 983 2.40 34.12 46.75
N MET A 984 2.69 33.27 45.77
CA MET A 984 2.88 33.66 44.38
C MET A 984 1.58 33.63 43.59
N VAL A 985 1.30 34.72 42.86
CA VAL A 985 0.19 34.81 41.91
C VAL A 985 0.78 35.06 40.52
N VAL A 986 0.65 34.06 39.65
CA VAL A 986 1.04 34.13 38.25
C VAL A 986 -0.12 34.68 37.42
N ARG A 987 0.14 35.65 36.55
CA ARG A 987 -0.82 36.24 35.62
C ARG A 987 -0.23 36.24 34.20
N VAL A 988 -1.04 35.83 33.23
CA VAL A 988 -0.69 35.99 31.82
C VAL A 988 -0.80 37.46 31.43
N ASP A 989 0.23 37.96 30.76
CA ASP A 989 0.24 39.29 30.16
C ASP A 989 0.16 39.20 28.64
N GLU A 990 -0.83 39.86 28.06
CA GLU A 990 -1.08 39.81 26.62
C GLU A 990 0.03 40.51 25.81
N HIS A 991 0.65 41.56 26.33
CA HIS A 991 1.71 42.26 25.61
C HIS A 991 3.00 41.44 25.58
N LEU A 992 3.40 40.85 26.71
CA LEU A 992 4.53 39.92 26.77
C LEU A 992 4.28 38.69 25.88
N THR A 993 3.04 38.20 25.82
CA THR A 993 2.66 37.09 24.93
C THR A 993 2.74 37.48 23.46
N ARG A 994 2.31 38.69 23.07
CA ARG A 994 2.46 39.19 21.69
C ARG A 994 3.94 39.32 21.31
N ASP A 995 4.75 39.93 22.18
CA ASP A 995 6.19 40.12 21.93
C ASP A 995 6.97 38.79 21.87
N TYR A 996 6.50 37.76 22.59
CA TYR A 996 7.02 36.40 22.50
C TYR A 996 6.74 35.76 21.13
N LEU A 997 5.60 36.03 20.49
CA LEU A 997 5.24 35.48 19.19
C LEU A 997 5.74 36.33 18.00
N ASP A 998 6.16 37.57 18.23
CA ASP A 998 6.72 38.48 17.22
C ASP A 998 8.13 38.04 16.83
N LEU A 999 8.35 37.64 15.57
CA LEU A 999 9.64 37.15 15.08
C LEU A 999 10.76 38.22 15.06
N GLY A 1000 10.40 39.50 15.03
CA GLY A 1000 11.33 40.62 15.14
C GLY A 1000 11.75 40.88 16.59
N LYS A 1001 10.99 40.39 17.58
CA LYS A 1001 11.29 40.52 19.01
C LYS A 1001 11.74 39.22 19.64
N LYS A 1002 10.85 38.22 19.64
CA LYS A 1002 10.98 36.89 20.23
C LYS A 1002 11.35 36.92 21.72
N SER A 1003 10.84 37.93 22.43
CA SER A 1003 11.14 38.12 23.85
C SER A 1003 10.62 36.98 24.71
N ILE A 1004 11.21 36.75 25.88
CA ILE A 1004 10.75 35.73 26.84
C ILE A 1004 10.55 36.43 28.18
N GLY A 1005 9.72 37.48 28.12
CA GLY A 1005 9.65 38.45 29.18
C GLY A 1005 8.87 37.98 30.40
N SER A 1006 9.32 38.38 31.59
CA SER A 1006 8.57 38.24 32.83
C SER A 1006 8.81 39.44 33.74
N ALA A 1007 7.78 39.81 34.50
CA ALA A 1007 7.83 40.88 35.48
C ALA A 1007 7.49 40.36 36.88
N VAL A 1008 8.28 40.75 37.88
CA VAL A 1008 8.10 40.33 39.27
C VAL A 1008 7.89 41.55 40.16
N THR A 1009 6.79 41.55 40.90
CA THR A 1009 6.42 42.56 41.90
C THR A 1009 6.35 41.90 43.29
N VAL A 1010 6.97 42.52 44.29
CA VAL A 1010 7.01 42.00 45.67
C VAL A 1010 6.29 42.96 46.60
N ARG A 1011 5.34 42.44 47.38
CA ARG A 1011 4.65 43.17 48.45
C ARG A 1011 5.10 42.63 49.81
N LEU A 1012 5.51 43.53 50.70
CA LEU A 1012 5.92 43.20 52.06
C LEU A 1012 4.73 43.18 53.03
N GLN A 1013 4.93 42.56 54.20
CA GLN A 1013 3.92 42.45 55.26
C GLN A 1013 3.53 43.80 55.89
N ASP A 1014 4.41 44.80 55.81
CA ASP A 1014 4.13 46.18 56.25
C ASP A 1014 3.25 46.97 55.25
N GLY A 1015 2.87 46.35 54.14
CA GLY A 1015 2.04 46.93 53.09
C GLY A 1015 2.81 47.61 51.95
N SER A 1016 4.13 47.83 52.11
CA SER A 1016 4.98 48.41 51.08
C SER A 1016 5.11 47.50 49.85
N ILE A 1017 5.32 48.11 48.68
CA ILE A 1017 5.41 47.42 47.39
C ILE A 1017 6.73 47.83 46.74
N LEU A 1018 7.57 46.86 46.43
CA LEU A 1018 8.77 47.10 45.63
C LEU A 1018 8.37 47.32 44.18
N GLU A 1019 9.01 48.31 43.53
CA GLU A 1019 8.83 48.58 42.10
C GLU A 1019 9.01 47.31 41.26
N GLU A 1020 8.08 47.08 40.33
CA GLU A 1020 8.08 45.94 39.41
C GLU A 1020 9.40 45.87 38.64
N VAL A 1021 10.00 44.68 38.57
CA VAL A 1021 11.17 44.43 37.72
C VAL A 1021 10.72 43.64 36.51
N LEU A 1022 10.74 44.27 35.34
CA LEU A 1022 10.49 43.63 34.05
C LEU A 1022 11.81 43.27 33.36
N VAL A 1023 12.01 41.98 33.09
CA VAL A 1023 13.09 41.49 32.22
C VAL A 1023 12.46 41.04 30.92
N GLN A 1024 12.75 41.73 29.81
CA GLN A 1024 12.21 41.36 28.48
C GLN A 1024 13.12 40.37 27.74
N TYR A 1025 14.44 40.60 27.79
CA TYR A 1025 15.45 39.79 27.11
C TYR A 1025 16.45 39.26 28.14
N PRO A 1026 16.18 38.09 28.76
CA PRO A 1026 17.08 37.52 29.75
C PRO A 1026 18.45 37.17 29.16
N VAL A 1027 19.44 36.98 30.01
CA VAL A 1027 20.74 36.44 29.61
C VAL A 1027 20.55 35.02 29.05
N GLY A 1028 21.14 34.77 27.89
CA GLY A 1028 20.79 33.60 27.06
C GLY A 1028 19.99 33.96 25.81
N HIS A 1029 19.26 35.08 25.81
CA HIS A 1029 18.58 35.58 24.62
C HIS A 1029 19.56 36.29 23.69
N VAL A 1030 19.48 36.07 22.38
CA VAL A 1030 20.45 36.58 21.39
C VAL A 1030 20.55 38.11 21.32
N LYS A 1031 19.48 38.82 21.69
CA LYS A 1031 19.48 40.30 21.81
C LYS A 1031 20.15 40.84 23.07
N ASN A 1032 20.42 39.98 24.06
CA ASN A 1032 21.14 40.41 25.24
C ASN A 1032 22.65 40.37 24.92
N PRO A 1033 23.37 41.51 25.00
CA PRO A 1033 24.77 41.59 24.60
C PRO A 1033 25.70 40.72 25.47
N ALA A 1034 25.28 40.36 26.68
CA ALA A 1034 26.06 39.47 27.55
C ALA A 1034 25.98 37.98 27.14
N THR A 1035 25.00 37.60 26.31
CA THR A 1035 24.70 36.20 26.01
C THR A 1035 25.89 35.44 25.44
N ALA A 1036 26.57 35.98 24.43
CA ALA A 1036 27.69 35.29 23.79
C ALA A 1036 28.81 34.94 24.79
N GLY A 1037 29.19 35.89 25.65
CA GLY A 1037 30.20 35.66 26.68
C GLY A 1037 29.75 34.67 27.74
N MET A 1038 28.47 34.70 28.13
CA MET A 1038 27.92 33.78 29.12
C MET A 1038 27.79 32.34 28.61
N VAL A 1039 27.48 32.16 27.33
CA VAL A 1039 27.47 30.83 26.70
C VAL A 1039 28.89 30.26 26.58
N ASP A 1040 29.87 31.09 26.22
CA ASP A 1040 31.28 30.68 26.19
C ASP A 1040 31.79 30.27 27.59
N GLU A 1041 31.46 31.05 28.63
CA GLU A 1041 31.82 30.69 30.00
C GLU A 1041 31.08 29.45 30.50
N LYS A 1042 29.81 29.26 30.14
CA LYS A 1042 29.07 28.01 30.40
C LYS A 1042 29.77 26.83 29.73
N PHE A 1043 30.09 26.93 28.44
CA PHE A 1043 30.79 25.88 27.71
C PHE A 1043 32.10 25.51 28.40
N LYS A 1044 32.96 26.49 28.69
CA LYS A 1044 34.23 26.25 29.41
C LYS A 1044 34.00 25.62 30.77
N LYS A 1045 33.04 26.12 31.56
CA LYS A 1045 32.68 25.56 32.88
C LYS A 1045 32.31 24.09 32.77
N ASN A 1046 31.46 23.75 31.80
CA ASN A 1046 31.00 22.37 31.62
C ASN A 1046 32.14 21.47 31.12
N MET A 1047 32.96 21.95 30.18
CA MET A 1047 34.10 21.19 29.69
C MET A 1047 35.16 20.96 30.78
N ARG A 1048 35.40 21.92 31.68
CA ARG A 1048 36.35 21.78 32.81
C ARG A 1048 36.07 20.59 33.73
N LEU A 1049 34.84 20.07 33.72
CA LEU A 1049 34.48 18.86 34.46
C LEU A 1049 35.30 17.63 34.01
N MET A 1050 35.75 17.60 32.75
CA MET A 1050 36.45 16.44 32.15
C MET A 1050 37.64 16.81 31.25
N PHE A 1051 37.90 18.09 31.01
CA PHE A 1051 38.89 18.60 30.05
C PHE A 1051 39.76 19.70 30.67
N SER A 1052 41.04 19.69 30.34
CA SER A 1052 41.99 20.76 30.68
C SER A 1052 41.81 21.99 29.80
N GLU A 1053 42.27 23.16 30.24
CA GLU A 1053 42.22 24.42 29.48
C GLU A 1053 42.86 24.30 28.08
N ALA A 1054 43.95 23.54 27.95
CA ALA A 1054 44.62 23.33 26.68
C ALA A 1054 43.75 22.53 25.68
N GLU A 1055 43.05 21.50 26.18
CA GLU A 1055 42.12 20.70 25.39
C GLU A 1055 40.87 21.51 25.01
N ILE A 1056 40.32 22.28 25.95
CA ILE A 1056 39.18 23.18 25.70
C ILE A 1056 39.53 24.17 24.59
N ALA A 1057 40.70 24.80 24.70
CA ALA A 1057 41.18 25.72 23.67
C ALA A 1057 41.41 25.03 22.32
N HIS A 1058 41.78 23.74 22.30
CA HIS A 1058 41.92 22.97 21.07
C HIS A 1058 40.57 22.69 20.41
N VAL A 1059 39.56 22.27 21.19
CA VAL A 1059 38.18 22.10 20.69
C VAL A 1059 37.68 23.40 20.08
N VAL A 1060 37.86 24.55 20.76
CA VAL A 1060 37.44 25.87 20.25
C VAL A 1060 38.21 26.29 18.99
N ARG A 1061 39.48 25.92 18.84
CA ARG A 1061 40.23 26.18 17.61
C ARG A 1061 39.74 25.30 16.46
N ALA A 1062 39.46 24.02 16.72
CA ALA A 1062 38.96 23.08 15.72
C ALA A 1062 37.61 23.55 15.14
N THR A 1063 36.72 24.11 15.96
CA THR A 1063 35.44 24.65 15.45
C THR A 1063 35.57 25.89 14.55
N LYS A 1064 36.75 26.52 14.50
CA LYS A 1064 37.06 27.66 13.63
C LYS A 1064 37.80 27.28 12.36
N ASP A 1065 38.30 26.05 12.28
CA ASP A 1065 38.92 25.51 11.07
C ASP A 1065 37.87 24.74 10.28
N ASP A 1066 37.36 25.40 9.24
CA ASP A 1066 36.30 24.87 8.37
C ASP A 1066 36.70 23.55 7.67
N THR A 1067 38.00 23.27 7.52
CA THR A 1067 38.52 22.05 6.87
C THR A 1067 38.82 20.90 7.83
N PHE A 1068 38.71 21.14 9.14
CA PHE A 1068 39.04 20.15 10.15
C PHE A 1068 38.13 18.91 10.02
N LYS A 1069 38.74 17.71 10.06
CA LYS A 1069 38.01 16.44 9.86
C LYS A 1069 37.14 16.10 11.06
N ILE A 1070 36.01 15.44 10.81
CA ILE A 1070 35.07 15.11 11.88
C ILE A 1070 35.61 14.02 12.78
N MET A 1071 36.28 13.00 12.24
CA MET A 1071 36.86 11.94 13.07
C MET A 1071 37.92 12.47 14.06
N ASP A 1072 38.72 13.43 13.60
CA ASP A 1072 39.74 14.10 14.42
C ASP A 1072 39.08 15.01 15.46
N PHE A 1073 37.99 15.70 15.10
CA PHE A 1073 37.24 16.55 16.02
C PHE A 1073 36.60 15.74 17.14
N VAL A 1074 35.97 14.62 16.81
CA VAL A 1074 35.38 13.71 17.79
C VAL A 1074 36.46 13.10 18.67
N ASP A 1075 37.64 12.78 18.14
CA ASP A 1075 38.76 12.25 18.92
C ASP A 1075 39.22 13.22 20.02
N LEU A 1076 39.09 14.54 19.84
CA LEU A 1076 39.36 15.53 20.89
C LEU A 1076 38.41 15.39 22.10
N LEU A 1077 37.23 14.81 21.90
CA LEU A 1077 36.15 14.74 22.88
C LEU A 1077 36.08 13.40 23.64
N VAL A 1078 36.88 12.40 23.28
CA VAL A 1078 36.82 11.05 23.86
C VAL A 1078 37.60 10.96 25.18
N ARG A 1079 37.16 10.09 26.11
CA ARG A 1079 37.82 9.88 27.41
C ARG A 1079 38.01 8.40 27.75
N PRO A 1080 39.13 8.02 28.41
CA PRO A 1080 39.34 6.64 28.88
C PRO A 1080 38.43 6.31 30.08
N ALA A 1081 38.22 5.01 30.36
CA ALA A 1081 37.50 4.58 31.56
C ALA A 1081 38.23 5.05 32.83
N SER A 1082 37.52 5.83 33.65
CA SER A 1082 37.93 6.40 34.94
C SER A 1082 39.17 7.29 34.93
N ALA A 1083 38.97 8.60 34.88
CA ALA A 1083 39.55 9.41 35.94
C ALA A 1083 38.44 9.53 37.00
N SER A 1084 38.69 9.02 38.21
CA SER A 1084 37.90 9.43 39.37
C SER A 1084 37.76 10.96 39.35
N PRO A 1085 36.60 11.52 39.77
CA PRO A 1085 36.47 12.96 39.88
C PRO A 1085 37.61 13.45 40.76
N ARG A 1086 38.52 14.27 40.21
CA ARG A 1086 39.41 15.06 41.04
C ARG A 1086 38.49 16.04 41.77
N LEU A 1087 38.24 15.75 43.04
CA LEU A 1087 37.54 16.62 43.99
C LEU A 1087 38.16 18.02 44.01
#